data_AF-J2T6C7-F1
#
_entry.id   AF-J2T6C7-F1
#
_cell.length_a   1.000
_cell.length_b   1.000
_cell.length_c   1.000
_cell.angle_alpha   90.00
_cell.angle_beta   90.00
_cell.angle_gamma   90.00
#
_symmetry.space_group_name_H-M   'P 1'
#
loop_
_entity.id
_entity.type
_entity.pdbx_description
1 polymer ?
#
loop_
_entity_poly.entity_id
_entity_poly.type
_entity_poly.pdbx_seq_one_letter_code
_entity_poly.pdbx_strand_id
1 'polypeptide(L)'
;MKKMITLVNTEWLKIKGLGLVYLALTLGALIPLLGFAGQVFNPQFIASEDLPYSVFEKSIVDNFKAFAIFFLLLFIVIAANRIAQIDHKNNGWQLMETQPISKLQLYFSKYIVLLILSFLCIASYIGFNILFSLLDYYINPNEIKQLTFDGFWVLKTFIRLCVAILGVAAVQLCISVAFPGFIWAFLVGILGLIVNMYSLISKNDFPYCPYNSLYILCKSPNIKNLNHFITYSEYLSIFWALAFLIAGYFWYKGKGFKTAFLKNKKQVAFSSVFLVVAAGIFYLLQKPKAYESEGKGIIITGKLDTSLKVDSVKIFSKDFHKEIGSVPVKGGSFTWETKKEIPFDEYSLEFGNKRIDLVMGSGDRFDFDIQYNAVKMNYFVKSNRSAEQIYKNQEDSFGYEFDYAVDEQKYNDDPAKFYSLAQSDWEDSIERLGNYTDSENNALSDEYKAYRKQLLAIQYLNEINTYRKMTSFDDPKFAPPKQFLNELNEKIKNPTILLSKNDEYMKYRLDQMLTDKDRLAGNPDSLLFIKLNALPAGINKDRLLTRHLVKSMELETDSISRSQLFEKEIKSLQNTDYKKLVTSRLEQITISQKGAPFSDLDLVDHKGNAFKLSKYRGKYVIIDLWATWCGPCREIRPIFDTRSNQYGHYSNIQFISISLDEDKTKWLNYLKTKPSKVPQYWLADAARFMNSYKIQSIPRFIIIDPEGKVFNLNSPFPDEDNFVEILDKLKKY
;
A
#
# COMPACT_ATOMS: atom_id res chain seq x y z
N MET A 1 24.23 -11.55 41.51
CA MET A 1 23.94 -12.45 40.37
C MET A 1 23.59 -13.88 40.81
N LYS A 2 24.45 -14.62 41.54
CA LYS A 2 24.18 -16.00 42.01
C LYS A 2 22.82 -16.18 42.72
N LYS A 3 22.47 -15.30 43.68
CA LYS A 3 21.17 -15.35 44.40
C LYS A 3 19.95 -15.23 43.47
N MET A 4 20.04 -14.42 42.41
CA MET A 4 18.93 -14.26 41.46
C MET A 4 18.74 -15.52 40.61
N ILE A 5 19.83 -16.15 40.17
CA ILE A 5 19.78 -17.39 39.39
C ILE A 5 19.12 -18.51 40.21
N THR A 6 19.53 -18.66 41.47
CA THR A 6 18.88 -19.62 42.39
C THR A 6 17.38 -19.37 42.49
N LEU A 7 16.98 -18.10 42.60
CA LEU A 7 15.57 -17.73 42.74
C LEU A 7 14.76 -18.00 41.47
N VAL A 8 15.32 -17.70 40.31
CA VAL A 8 14.72 -18.05 39.01
C VAL A 8 14.56 -19.57 38.90
N ASN A 9 15.57 -20.35 39.30
CA ASN A 9 15.47 -21.81 39.31
C ASN A 9 14.39 -22.30 40.28
N THR A 10 14.25 -21.69 41.46
CA THR A 10 13.18 -22.00 42.41
C THR A 10 11.80 -21.68 41.83
N GLU A 11 11.61 -20.50 41.23
CA GLU A 11 10.35 -20.14 40.55
C GLU A 11 10.06 -21.08 39.38
N TRP A 12 11.07 -21.49 38.62
CA TRP A 12 10.93 -22.46 37.54
C TRP A 12 10.47 -23.84 38.06
N LEU A 13 10.99 -24.28 39.20
CA LEU A 13 10.56 -25.53 39.82
C LEU A 13 9.11 -25.46 40.30
N LYS A 14 8.62 -24.32 40.79
CA LYS A 14 7.22 -24.16 41.22
C LYS A 14 6.23 -24.35 40.08
N ILE A 15 6.59 -23.92 38.87
CA ILE A 15 5.73 -24.07 37.70
C ILE A 15 5.84 -25.46 37.06
N LYS A 16 6.76 -26.32 37.54
CA LYS A 16 6.93 -27.69 37.07
C LYS A 16 5.67 -28.49 37.41
N GLY A 17 4.88 -28.80 36.38
CA GLY A 17 3.56 -29.46 36.52
C GLY A 17 2.37 -28.61 36.08
N LEU A 18 2.55 -27.32 35.81
CA LEU A 18 1.49 -26.47 35.24
C LEU A 18 1.29 -26.64 33.73
N GLY A 19 2.14 -27.41 33.06
CA GLY A 19 2.09 -27.58 31.61
C GLY A 19 2.48 -26.34 30.79
N LEU A 20 2.96 -25.25 31.41
CA LEU A 20 3.24 -23.97 30.72
C LEU A 20 4.30 -24.10 29.61
N VAL A 21 5.28 -24.99 29.78
CA VAL A 21 6.29 -25.27 28.74
C VAL A 21 5.61 -25.89 27.51
N TYR A 22 4.78 -26.92 27.70
CA TYR A 22 4.03 -27.54 26.60
C TYR A 22 3.04 -26.57 25.96
N LEU A 23 2.40 -25.72 26.76
CA LEU A 23 1.51 -24.68 26.24
C LEU A 23 2.28 -23.65 25.37
N ALA A 24 3.48 -23.24 25.79
CA ALA A 24 4.33 -22.34 25.01
C ALA A 24 4.67 -22.94 23.64
N LEU A 25 5.08 -24.21 23.63
CA LEU A 25 5.43 -24.93 22.40
C LEU A 25 4.22 -25.13 21.50
N THR A 26 3.08 -25.54 22.05
CA THR A 26 1.85 -25.79 21.27
C THR A 26 1.27 -24.50 20.67
N LEU A 27 1.18 -23.41 21.44
CA LEU A 27 0.69 -22.13 20.90
C LEU A 27 1.67 -21.50 19.90
N GLY A 28 2.99 -21.73 20.07
CA GLY A 28 3.99 -21.35 19.08
C GLY A 28 3.83 -22.11 17.76
N ALA A 29 3.53 -23.41 17.83
CA ALA A 29 3.37 -24.29 16.67
C ALA A 29 2.05 -24.12 15.91
N LEU A 30 1.01 -23.58 16.55
CA LEU A 30 -0.36 -23.67 16.06
C LEU A 30 -0.58 -22.91 14.74
N ILE A 31 -0.15 -21.65 14.64
CA ILE A 31 -0.28 -20.88 13.39
C ILE A 31 0.55 -21.49 12.25
N PRO A 32 1.84 -21.83 12.45
CA PRO A 32 2.61 -22.52 11.42
C PRO A 32 1.96 -23.80 10.92
N LEU A 33 1.39 -24.61 11.82
CA LEU A 33 0.68 -25.83 11.48
C LEU A 33 -0.59 -25.56 10.68
N LEU A 34 -1.39 -24.57 11.07
CA LEU A 34 -2.61 -24.18 10.35
C LEU A 34 -2.29 -23.64 8.95
N GLY A 35 -1.26 -22.81 8.83
CA GLY A 35 -0.79 -22.29 7.54
C GLY A 35 -0.33 -23.41 6.61
N PHE A 36 0.46 -24.36 7.14
CA PHE A 36 0.89 -25.55 6.41
C PHE A 36 -0.29 -26.44 5.98
N ALA A 37 -1.21 -26.75 6.89
CA ALA A 37 -2.39 -27.54 6.57
C ALA A 37 -3.22 -26.86 5.46
N GLY A 38 -3.40 -25.54 5.54
CA GLY A 38 -4.06 -24.75 4.51
C GLY A 38 -3.39 -24.90 3.13
N GLN A 39 -2.06 -24.86 3.07
CA GLN A 39 -1.30 -25.08 1.83
C GLN A 39 -1.40 -26.51 1.29
N VAL A 40 -1.50 -27.52 2.16
CA VAL A 40 -1.69 -28.92 1.74
C VAL A 40 -3.07 -29.15 1.15
N PHE A 41 -4.12 -28.60 1.77
CA PHE A 41 -5.50 -28.79 1.30
C PHE A 41 -5.87 -27.87 0.14
N ASN A 42 -5.29 -26.67 0.09
CA ASN A 42 -5.52 -25.68 -0.95
C ASN A 42 -4.16 -25.11 -1.41
N PRO A 43 -3.41 -25.86 -2.23
CA PRO A 43 -2.10 -25.41 -2.69
C PRO A 43 -2.25 -24.10 -3.47
N GLN A 44 -1.49 -23.08 -3.05
CA GLN A 44 -1.45 -21.82 -3.77
C GLN A 44 -0.88 -22.06 -5.17
N PHE A 45 -1.57 -21.57 -6.19
CA PHE A 45 -1.03 -21.56 -7.54
C PHE A 45 0.15 -20.58 -7.59
N ILE A 46 1.33 -21.13 -7.82
CA ILE A 46 2.57 -20.38 -7.96
C ILE A 46 2.96 -20.40 -9.42
N ALA A 47 3.00 -19.23 -10.05
CA ALA A 47 3.42 -19.13 -11.44
C ALA A 47 4.94 -19.24 -11.54
N SER A 48 5.46 -19.87 -12.60
CA SER A 48 6.90 -19.92 -12.88
C SER A 48 7.54 -18.53 -13.09
N GLU A 49 6.71 -17.50 -13.33
CA GLU A 49 7.11 -16.11 -13.54
C GLU A 49 7.16 -15.29 -12.25
N ASP A 50 6.83 -15.89 -11.10
CA ASP A 50 6.91 -15.23 -9.80
C ASP A 50 8.36 -14.98 -9.38
N LEU A 51 8.56 -14.05 -8.44
CA LEU A 51 9.90 -13.77 -7.92
C LEU A 51 10.37 -14.93 -7.02
N PRO A 52 11.64 -15.35 -7.14
CA PRO A 52 12.20 -16.31 -6.22
C PRO A 52 12.17 -15.78 -4.78
N TYR A 53 11.74 -16.60 -3.83
CA TYR A 53 11.64 -16.18 -2.44
C TYR A 53 12.14 -17.27 -1.48
N SER A 54 12.66 -16.84 -0.33
CA SER A 54 12.98 -17.74 0.77
C SER A 54 11.69 -18.30 1.38
N VAL A 55 11.52 -19.62 1.35
CA VAL A 55 10.36 -20.27 1.97
C VAL A 55 10.28 -20.01 3.47
N PHE A 56 11.43 -19.81 4.11
CA PHE A 56 11.54 -19.54 5.55
C PHE A 56 11.07 -18.12 5.88
N GLU A 57 11.62 -17.10 5.20
CA GLU A 57 11.25 -15.71 5.45
C GLU A 57 9.76 -15.49 5.15
N LYS A 58 9.26 -16.02 4.02
CA LYS A 58 7.86 -15.90 3.64
C LYS A 58 6.93 -16.50 4.70
N SER A 59 7.17 -17.74 5.11
CA SER A 59 6.35 -18.43 6.12
C SER A 59 6.33 -17.67 7.45
N ILE A 60 7.49 -17.18 7.92
CA ILE A 60 7.56 -16.36 9.14
C ILE A 60 6.79 -15.05 8.98
N VAL A 61 6.98 -14.31 7.88
CA VAL A 61 6.30 -13.01 7.70
C VAL A 61 4.78 -13.17 7.57
N ASP A 62 4.31 -14.14 6.78
CA ASP A 62 2.88 -14.37 6.52
C ASP A 62 2.14 -14.73 7.82
N ASN A 63 2.78 -15.52 8.68
CA ASN A 63 2.21 -15.97 9.96
C ASN A 63 2.42 -14.99 11.12
N PHE A 64 3.24 -13.94 10.93
CA PHE A 64 3.73 -13.08 12.01
C PHE A 64 2.59 -12.39 12.78
N LYS A 65 1.67 -11.77 12.04
CA LYS A 65 0.60 -10.95 12.62
C LYS A 65 -0.31 -11.79 13.50
N ALA A 66 -0.81 -12.92 12.99
CA ALA A 66 -1.71 -13.80 13.74
C ALA A 66 -1.05 -14.38 15.00
N PHE A 67 0.23 -14.76 14.91
CA PHE A 67 0.97 -15.24 16.06
C PHE A 67 1.15 -14.15 17.12
N ALA A 68 1.68 -12.98 16.74
CA ALA A 68 2.06 -11.94 17.69
C ALA A 68 0.85 -11.32 18.42
N ILE A 69 -0.19 -10.91 17.69
CA ILE A 69 -1.32 -10.17 18.29
C ILE A 69 -2.29 -11.07 19.06
N PHE A 70 -2.32 -12.37 18.75
CA PHE A 70 -3.27 -13.32 19.33
C PHE A 70 -2.60 -14.40 20.18
N PHE A 71 -1.87 -15.33 19.57
CA PHE A 71 -1.37 -16.53 20.27
C PHE A 71 -0.29 -16.23 21.31
N LEU A 72 0.67 -15.37 20.96
CA LEU A 72 1.73 -14.94 21.88
C LEU A 72 1.15 -14.16 23.06
N LEU A 73 0.22 -13.23 22.78
CA LEU A 73 -0.46 -12.47 23.83
C LEU A 73 -1.31 -13.37 24.74
N LEU A 74 -2.11 -14.28 24.16
CA LEU A 74 -2.90 -15.26 24.92
C LEU A 74 -2.00 -16.11 25.83
N PHE A 75 -0.85 -16.55 25.33
CA PHE A 75 0.13 -17.29 26.12
C PHE A 75 0.63 -16.46 27.31
N ILE A 76 1.06 -15.22 27.09
CA ILE A 76 1.56 -14.32 28.15
C ILE A 76 0.49 -14.14 29.23
N VAL A 77 -0.78 -13.93 28.84
CA VAL A 77 -1.92 -13.80 29.75
C VAL A 77 -2.09 -15.06 30.62
N ILE A 78 -2.08 -16.25 30.02
CA ILE A 78 -2.23 -17.50 30.76
C ILE A 78 -1.03 -17.75 31.68
N ALA A 79 0.19 -17.59 31.18
CA ALA A 79 1.42 -17.88 31.91
C ALA A 79 1.58 -16.96 33.13
N ALA A 80 1.43 -15.65 32.96
CA ALA A 80 1.53 -14.67 34.05
C ALA A 80 0.52 -14.96 35.18
N ASN A 81 -0.72 -15.28 34.79
CA ASN A 81 -1.78 -15.64 35.74
C ASN A 81 -1.45 -16.90 36.53
N ARG A 82 -1.00 -17.96 35.86
CA ARG A 82 -0.64 -19.23 36.50
C ARG A 82 0.56 -19.07 37.44
N ILE A 83 1.56 -18.28 37.05
CA ILE A 83 2.74 -17.99 37.88
C ILE A 83 2.31 -17.29 39.17
N ALA A 84 1.49 -16.22 39.09
CA ALA A 84 1.07 -15.48 40.27
C ALA A 84 0.12 -16.28 41.19
N GLN A 85 -0.76 -17.10 40.61
CA GLN A 85 -1.73 -17.89 41.36
C GLN A 85 -1.14 -18.97 42.24
N ILE A 86 -0.03 -19.59 41.84
CA ILE A 86 0.64 -20.59 42.68
C ILE A 86 0.94 -20.00 44.06
N ASP A 87 1.41 -18.76 44.08
CA ASP A 87 1.75 -18.11 45.34
C ASP A 87 0.51 -17.74 46.14
N HIS A 88 -0.56 -17.26 45.49
CA HIS A 88 -1.84 -16.95 46.15
C HIS A 88 -2.51 -18.19 46.74
N LYS A 89 -2.60 -19.29 45.99
CA LYS A 89 -3.29 -20.52 46.41
C LYS A 89 -2.57 -21.25 47.54
N ASN A 90 -1.24 -21.24 47.54
CA ASN A 90 -0.44 -22.01 48.49
C ASN A 90 -0.02 -21.21 49.74
N ASN A 91 -0.55 -19.99 49.93
CA ASN A 91 -0.02 -19.02 50.90
C ASN A 91 1.52 -18.85 50.79
N GLY A 92 2.08 -19.09 49.61
CA GLY A 92 3.53 -19.11 49.37
C GLY A 92 4.17 -17.77 49.72
N TRP A 93 3.39 -16.69 49.66
CA TRP A 93 3.74 -15.35 50.13
C TRP A 93 4.24 -15.31 51.58
N GLN A 94 3.59 -16.05 52.49
CA GLN A 94 3.97 -16.06 53.91
C GLN A 94 5.30 -16.81 54.11
N LEU A 95 5.49 -17.93 53.41
CA LEU A 95 6.70 -18.73 53.48
C LEU A 95 7.91 -18.03 52.84
N MET A 96 7.70 -17.25 51.79
CA MET A 96 8.78 -16.52 51.12
C MET A 96 9.20 -15.24 51.86
N GLU A 97 8.31 -14.67 52.69
CA GLU A 97 8.63 -13.53 53.53
C GLU A 97 9.52 -13.87 54.74
N THR A 98 9.59 -15.15 55.13
CA THR A 98 10.48 -15.60 56.21
C THR A 98 11.90 -15.92 55.72
N GLN A 99 12.12 -15.98 54.41
CA GLN A 99 13.44 -16.22 53.83
C GLN A 99 14.26 -14.92 53.75
N PRO A 100 15.60 -14.97 53.89
CA PRO A 100 16.48 -13.79 53.80
C PRO A 100 16.70 -13.33 52.34
N ILE A 101 15.60 -13.20 51.57
CA ILE A 101 15.58 -12.84 50.15
C ILE A 101 14.80 -11.54 49.98
N SER A 102 15.31 -10.65 49.12
CA SER A 102 14.63 -9.39 48.84
C SER A 102 13.32 -9.64 48.08
N LYS A 103 12.22 -9.00 48.51
CA LYS A 103 10.94 -9.00 47.78
C LYS A 103 11.07 -8.54 46.33
N LEU A 104 12.03 -7.65 46.05
CA LEU A 104 12.31 -7.18 44.69
C LEU A 104 12.82 -8.32 43.82
N GLN A 105 13.73 -9.13 44.37
CA GLN A 105 14.29 -10.28 43.66
C GLN A 105 13.21 -11.32 43.38
N LEU A 106 12.32 -11.58 44.34
CA LEU A 106 11.18 -12.52 44.20
C LEU A 106 10.18 -12.09 43.13
N TYR A 107 9.84 -10.81 43.08
CA TYR A 107 8.97 -10.29 42.04
C TYR A 107 9.66 -10.36 40.66
N PHE A 108 10.92 -9.95 40.58
CA PHE A 108 11.66 -9.94 39.33
C PHE A 108 11.98 -11.35 38.81
N SER A 109 12.18 -12.35 39.68
CA SER A 109 12.39 -13.74 39.25
C SER A 109 11.17 -14.32 38.55
N LYS A 110 9.95 -13.97 38.99
CA LYS A 110 8.69 -14.36 38.29
C LYS A 110 8.62 -13.76 36.90
N TYR A 111 8.98 -12.48 36.78
CA TYR A 111 9.04 -11.80 35.49
C TYR A 111 10.06 -12.47 34.56
N ILE A 112 11.25 -12.82 35.05
CA ILE A 112 12.24 -13.57 34.26
C ILE A 112 11.69 -14.93 33.82
N VAL A 113 11.02 -15.69 34.70
CA VAL A 113 10.41 -16.98 34.34
C VAL A 113 9.34 -16.80 33.26
N LEU A 114 8.49 -15.77 33.37
CA LEU A 114 7.49 -15.42 32.36
C LEU A 114 8.15 -15.09 31.01
N LEU A 115 9.24 -14.32 31.01
CA LEU A 115 9.99 -14.01 29.79
C LEU A 115 10.62 -15.25 29.17
N ILE A 116 11.26 -16.12 29.95
CA ILE A 116 11.85 -17.38 29.43
C ILE A 116 10.79 -18.23 28.74
N LEU A 117 9.62 -18.38 29.37
CA LEU A 117 8.48 -19.10 28.78
C LEU A 117 7.98 -18.44 27.49
N SER A 118 7.90 -17.12 27.46
CA SER A 118 7.42 -16.37 26.28
C SER A 118 8.42 -16.42 25.13
N PHE A 119 9.72 -16.34 25.43
CA PHE A 119 10.79 -16.51 24.47
C PHE A 119 10.82 -17.94 23.92
N LEU A 120 10.51 -18.94 24.74
CA LEU A 120 10.33 -20.31 24.28
C LEU A 120 9.15 -20.43 23.31
N CYS A 121 8.04 -19.74 23.57
CA CYS A 121 6.90 -19.68 22.64
C CYS A 121 7.30 -19.06 21.29
N ILE A 122 8.04 -17.94 21.31
CA ILE A 122 8.56 -17.29 20.09
C ILE A 122 9.56 -18.21 19.35
N ALA A 123 10.48 -18.85 20.07
CA ALA A 123 11.44 -19.79 19.48
C ALA A 123 10.73 -20.99 18.84
N SER A 124 9.68 -21.50 19.49
CA SER A 124 8.83 -22.56 18.95
C SER A 124 8.14 -22.11 17.67
N TYR A 125 7.57 -20.90 17.64
CA TYR A 125 6.96 -20.35 16.44
C TYR A 125 7.95 -20.28 15.27
N ILE A 126 9.15 -19.74 15.48
CA ILE A 126 10.18 -19.68 14.41
C ILE A 126 10.58 -21.10 13.98
N GLY A 127 10.85 -22.00 14.93
CA GLY A 127 11.27 -23.37 14.64
C GLY A 127 10.23 -24.16 13.84
N PHE A 128 8.94 -24.03 14.18
CA PHE A 128 7.87 -24.70 13.44
C PHE A 128 7.59 -24.07 12.07
N ASN A 129 7.73 -22.75 11.90
CA ASN A 129 7.68 -22.17 10.55
C ASN A 129 8.79 -22.75 9.67
N ILE A 130 10.02 -22.85 10.18
CA ILE A 130 11.15 -23.43 9.45
C ILE A 130 10.88 -24.89 9.08
N LEU A 131 10.40 -25.69 10.05
CA LEU A 131 10.07 -27.09 9.84
C LEU A 131 8.98 -27.27 8.78
N PHE A 132 7.86 -26.57 8.91
CA PHE A 132 6.74 -26.72 7.98
C PHE A 132 7.00 -26.11 6.61
N SER A 133 7.79 -25.03 6.50
CA SER A 133 8.22 -24.53 5.20
C SER A 133 9.14 -25.50 4.48
N LEU A 134 9.97 -26.24 5.22
CA LEU A 134 10.81 -27.29 4.66
C LEU A 134 9.95 -28.47 4.17
N LEU A 135 8.95 -28.88 4.95
CA LEU A 135 8.01 -29.92 4.55
C LEU A 135 7.21 -29.51 3.31
N ASP A 136 6.66 -28.29 3.27
CA ASP A 136 5.93 -27.77 2.10
C ASP A 136 6.82 -27.70 0.85
N TYR A 137 8.09 -27.33 0.99
CA TYR A 137 9.03 -27.34 -0.13
C TYR A 137 9.16 -28.71 -0.79
N TYR A 138 9.21 -29.80 0.00
CA TYR A 138 9.33 -31.16 -0.54
C TYR A 138 8.00 -31.76 -1.00
N ILE A 139 6.88 -31.38 -0.39
CA ILE A 139 5.54 -31.84 -0.79
C ILE A 139 5.12 -31.15 -2.10
N ASN A 140 5.38 -29.84 -2.20
CA ASN A 140 4.99 -28.98 -3.31
C ASN A 140 6.23 -28.29 -3.91
N PRO A 141 7.11 -29.02 -4.61
CA PRO A 141 8.32 -28.45 -5.18
C PRO A 141 7.97 -27.42 -6.28
N ASN A 142 8.71 -26.31 -6.29
CA ASN A 142 8.58 -25.27 -7.31
C ASN A 142 9.93 -24.56 -7.49
N GLU A 143 10.28 -24.23 -8.72
CA GLU A 143 11.58 -23.62 -9.10
C GLU A 143 11.82 -22.25 -8.44
N ILE A 144 10.77 -21.51 -8.09
CA ILE A 144 10.92 -20.20 -7.44
C ILE A 144 11.11 -20.30 -5.91
N LYS A 145 10.76 -21.45 -5.31
CA LYS A 145 10.93 -21.64 -3.87
C LYS A 145 12.41 -21.83 -3.60
N GLN A 146 13.00 -20.95 -2.79
CA GLN A 146 14.41 -21.03 -2.42
C GLN A 146 14.58 -21.47 -0.97
N LEU A 147 15.58 -22.32 -0.73
CA LEU A 147 16.03 -22.72 0.60
C LEU A 147 17.09 -21.75 1.17
N THR A 148 17.07 -20.49 0.75
CA THR A 148 17.96 -19.45 1.25
C THR A 148 17.61 -19.11 2.70
N PHE A 149 18.58 -19.24 3.61
CA PHE A 149 18.39 -19.03 5.05
C PHE A 149 19.27 -17.88 5.55
N ASP A 150 18.65 -16.76 5.92
CA ASP A 150 19.34 -15.64 6.58
C ASP A 150 19.17 -15.76 8.10
N GLY A 151 20.15 -16.39 8.76
CA GLY A 151 20.16 -16.55 10.21
C GLY A 151 20.23 -15.22 10.97
N PHE A 152 20.80 -14.17 10.38
CA PHE A 152 20.88 -12.86 11.01
C PHE A 152 19.53 -12.14 10.97
N TRP A 153 18.81 -12.24 9.85
CA TRP A 153 17.44 -11.78 9.74
C TRP A 153 16.52 -12.49 10.74
N VAL A 154 16.61 -13.83 10.84
CA VAL A 154 15.81 -14.61 11.80
C VAL A 154 16.12 -14.19 13.25
N LEU A 155 17.40 -14.04 13.60
CA LEU A 155 17.81 -13.61 14.93
C LEU A 155 17.29 -12.21 15.27
N LYS A 156 17.37 -11.27 14.31
CA LYS A 156 16.82 -9.92 14.47
C LYS A 156 15.31 -9.95 14.70
N THR A 157 14.57 -10.73 13.91
CA THR A 157 13.11 -10.90 14.07
C THR A 157 12.76 -11.50 15.44
N PHE A 158 13.52 -12.50 15.90
CA PHE A 158 13.38 -13.08 17.23
C PHE A 158 13.60 -12.03 18.33
N ILE A 159 14.70 -11.27 18.27
CA ILE A 159 15.03 -10.26 19.26
C ILE A 159 13.95 -9.17 19.31
N ARG A 160 13.46 -8.70 18.17
CA ARG A 160 12.39 -7.69 18.11
C ARG A 160 11.12 -8.18 18.80
N LEU A 161 10.66 -9.41 18.52
CA LEU A 161 9.53 -10.00 19.22
C LEU A 161 9.77 -10.09 20.73
N CYS A 162 10.96 -10.53 21.14
CA CYS A 162 11.33 -10.63 22.55
C CYS A 162 11.31 -9.26 23.27
N VAL A 163 11.76 -8.19 22.60
CA VAL A 163 11.72 -6.84 23.17
C VAL A 163 10.30 -6.28 23.18
N ALA A 164 9.51 -6.54 22.14
CA ALA A 164 8.13 -6.05 22.01
C ALA A 164 7.16 -6.64 23.06
N ILE A 165 7.47 -7.80 23.65
CA ILE A 165 6.65 -8.40 24.71
C ILE A 165 6.99 -7.95 26.13
N LEU A 166 8.11 -7.25 26.35
CA LEU A 166 8.56 -6.88 27.71
C LEU A 166 7.47 -6.10 28.47
N GLY A 167 6.88 -5.09 27.84
CA GLY A 167 5.83 -4.26 28.44
C GLY A 167 4.56 -5.05 28.72
N VAL A 168 4.14 -5.89 27.78
CA VAL A 168 2.96 -6.76 27.89
C VAL A 168 3.12 -7.76 29.04
N ALA A 169 4.28 -8.41 29.13
CA ALA A 169 4.59 -9.34 30.20
C ALA A 169 4.62 -8.64 31.58
N ALA A 170 5.15 -7.42 31.65
CA ALA A 170 5.23 -6.66 32.90
C ALA A 170 3.85 -6.20 33.39
N VAL A 171 3.02 -5.63 32.51
CA VAL A 171 1.65 -5.19 32.89
C VAL A 171 0.81 -6.40 33.29
N GLN A 172 0.89 -7.49 32.54
CA GLN A 172 0.11 -8.68 32.83
C GLN A 172 0.54 -9.31 34.16
N LEU A 173 1.84 -9.42 34.43
CA LEU A 173 2.31 -9.91 35.72
C LEU A 173 1.87 -9.02 36.88
N CYS A 174 1.92 -7.69 36.70
CA CYS A 174 1.44 -6.72 37.68
C CYS A 174 -0.05 -6.96 38.01
N ILE A 175 -0.89 -7.14 36.99
CA ILE A 175 -2.32 -7.46 37.14
C ILE A 175 -2.50 -8.80 37.83
N SER A 176 -1.81 -9.85 37.39
CA SER A 176 -1.89 -11.20 37.97
C SER A 176 -1.45 -11.25 39.43
N VAL A 177 -0.50 -10.40 39.84
CA VAL A 177 -0.11 -10.25 41.24
C VAL A 177 -1.18 -9.48 42.04
N ALA A 178 -1.81 -8.48 41.43
CA ALA A 178 -2.82 -7.64 42.09
C ALA A 178 -4.11 -8.40 42.41
N PHE A 179 -4.51 -9.36 41.57
CA PHE A 179 -5.72 -10.16 41.77
C PHE A 179 -5.37 -11.59 42.26
N PRO A 180 -5.88 -12.03 43.42
CA PRO A 180 -5.64 -13.38 43.92
C PRO A 180 -6.23 -14.51 43.05
N GLY A 181 -7.30 -14.23 42.31
CA GLY A 181 -8.03 -15.21 41.50
C GLY A 181 -7.65 -15.20 40.02
N PHE A 182 -7.89 -16.33 39.32
CA PHE A 182 -7.60 -16.46 37.88
C PHE A 182 -8.46 -15.57 37.00
N ILE A 183 -9.76 -15.51 37.28
CA ILE A 183 -10.76 -15.01 36.35
C ILE A 183 -10.52 -13.52 36.04
N TRP A 184 -10.37 -12.67 37.06
CA TRP A 184 -10.25 -11.23 36.86
C TRP A 184 -8.97 -10.82 36.11
N ALA A 185 -7.81 -11.36 36.52
CA ALA A 185 -6.56 -11.05 35.83
C ALA A 185 -6.49 -11.63 34.41
N PHE A 186 -7.18 -12.74 34.15
CA PHE A 186 -7.36 -13.28 32.81
C PHE A 186 -8.25 -12.38 31.95
N LEU A 187 -9.43 -11.99 32.44
CA LEU A 187 -10.35 -11.11 31.72
C LEU A 187 -9.72 -9.78 31.33
N VAL A 188 -8.93 -9.15 32.21
CA VAL A 188 -8.19 -7.92 31.87
C VAL A 188 -7.17 -8.17 30.76
N GLY A 189 -6.47 -9.30 30.77
CA GLY A 189 -5.57 -9.68 29.69
C GLY A 189 -6.31 -9.89 28.35
N ILE A 190 -7.51 -10.48 28.39
CA ILE A 190 -8.36 -10.64 27.19
C ILE A 190 -8.83 -9.30 26.62
N LEU A 191 -9.08 -8.29 27.46
CA LEU A 191 -9.35 -6.93 26.96
C LEU A 191 -8.18 -6.40 26.10
N GLY A 192 -6.93 -6.74 26.44
CA GLY A 192 -5.76 -6.44 25.61
C GLY A 192 -5.83 -7.05 24.21
N LEU A 193 -6.32 -8.29 24.08
CA LEU A 193 -6.58 -8.91 22.77
C LEU A 193 -7.66 -8.16 21.99
N ILE A 194 -8.75 -7.78 22.67
CA ILE A 194 -9.86 -7.04 22.06
C ILE A 194 -9.39 -5.68 21.55
N VAL A 195 -8.55 -4.97 22.30
CA VAL A 195 -7.94 -3.71 21.83
C VAL A 195 -7.11 -3.92 20.56
N ASN A 196 -6.32 -5.00 20.49
CA ASN A 196 -5.54 -5.31 19.29
C ASN A 196 -6.43 -5.65 18.08
N MET A 197 -7.54 -6.35 18.29
CA MET A 197 -8.54 -6.62 17.25
C MET A 197 -9.24 -5.35 16.79
N TYR A 198 -9.64 -4.48 17.70
CA TYR A 198 -10.23 -3.19 17.36
C TYR A 198 -9.24 -2.32 16.57
N SER A 199 -7.96 -2.31 16.95
CA SER A 199 -6.90 -1.60 16.21
C SER A 199 -6.70 -2.16 14.80
N LEU A 200 -6.82 -3.49 14.64
CA LEU A 200 -6.72 -4.14 13.34
C LEU A 200 -7.84 -3.70 12.38
N ILE A 201 -9.05 -3.51 12.91
CA ILE A 201 -10.23 -3.09 12.12
C ILE A 201 -10.23 -1.57 11.88
N SER A 202 -10.00 -0.78 12.93
CA SER A 202 -10.05 0.70 12.88
C SER A 202 -8.78 1.35 12.33
N LYS A 203 -7.68 0.58 12.17
CA LYS A 203 -6.33 1.07 11.83
C LYS A 203 -5.72 2.07 12.82
N ASN A 204 -6.34 2.25 13.99
CA ASN A 204 -5.87 3.20 15.01
C ASN A 204 -4.84 2.57 15.96
N ASP A 205 -3.89 3.39 16.42
CA ASP A 205 -2.91 3.01 17.43
C ASP A 205 -3.33 3.50 18.81
N PHE A 206 -3.12 2.66 19.83
CA PHE A 206 -3.37 2.98 21.23
C PHE A 206 -2.08 2.85 22.05
N PRO A 207 -1.10 3.76 21.88
CA PRO A 207 0.20 3.65 22.54
C PRO A 207 0.09 3.68 24.08
N TYR A 208 -0.99 4.23 24.62
CA TYR A 208 -1.29 4.23 26.06
C TYR A 208 -1.68 2.85 26.62
N CYS A 209 -2.04 1.90 25.75
CA CYS A 209 -2.34 0.53 26.10
C CYS A 209 -1.10 -0.35 25.85
N PRO A 210 -0.44 -0.92 26.89
CA PRO A 210 0.79 -1.69 26.70
C PRO A 210 0.62 -2.89 25.77
N TYR A 211 -0.57 -3.51 25.78
CA TYR A 211 -0.94 -4.63 24.91
C TYR A 211 -0.90 -4.28 23.42
N ASN A 212 -1.11 -2.99 23.08
CA ASN A 212 -1.12 -2.49 21.72
C ASN A 212 0.27 -2.40 21.08
N SER A 213 1.33 -2.46 21.88
CA SER A 213 2.72 -2.54 21.38
C SER A 213 2.90 -3.68 20.36
N LEU A 214 2.18 -4.80 20.52
CA LEU A 214 2.23 -5.92 19.58
C LEU A 214 1.50 -5.62 18.25
N TYR A 215 0.40 -4.87 18.28
CA TYR A 215 -0.27 -4.43 17.06
C TYR A 215 0.62 -3.45 16.28
N ILE A 216 1.22 -2.47 16.96
CA ILE A 216 2.13 -1.49 16.36
C ILE A 216 3.33 -2.20 15.71
N LEU A 217 3.91 -3.20 16.39
CA LEU A 217 4.99 -4.04 15.83
C LEU A 217 4.56 -4.70 14.50
N CYS A 218 3.34 -5.22 14.44
CA CYS A 218 2.81 -5.91 13.25
C CYS A 218 2.51 -4.99 12.07
N LYS A 219 2.59 -3.66 12.20
CA LYS A 219 2.56 -2.73 11.05
C LYS A 219 3.82 -2.85 10.18
N SER A 220 4.92 -3.39 10.71
CA SER A 220 6.14 -3.65 9.94
C SER A 220 6.81 -4.97 10.36
N PRO A 221 6.21 -6.10 9.91
CA PRO A 221 6.65 -7.43 10.31
C PRO A 221 8.03 -7.79 9.73
N ASN A 222 8.40 -7.24 8.57
CA ASN A 222 9.69 -7.47 7.95
C ASN A 222 10.69 -6.35 8.29
N ILE A 223 11.83 -6.74 8.88
CA ILE A 223 12.91 -5.81 9.24
C ILE A 223 13.61 -5.15 8.05
N LYS A 224 13.46 -5.68 6.84
CA LYS A 224 14.07 -5.10 5.62
C LYS A 224 13.50 -3.71 5.30
N ASN A 225 12.25 -3.44 5.70
CA ASN A 225 11.56 -2.15 5.53
C ASN A 225 11.88 -1.09 6.59
N LEU A 226 12.76 -1.39 7.55
CA LEU A 226 13.00 -0.51 8.69
C LEU A 226 14.30 0.27 8.54
N ASN A 227 14.24 1.56 8.83
CA ASN A 227 15.42 2.41 8.97
C ASN A 227 16.25 1.98 10.18
N HIS A 228 15.60 1.57 11.28
CA HIS A 228 16.26 1.16 12.52
C HIS A 228 15.87 -0.25 12.94
N PHE A 229 16.82 -0.94 13.60
CA PHE A 229 16.59 -2.30 14.10
C PHE A 229 15.56 -2.34 15.25
N ILE A 230 15.61 -1.35 16.15
CA ILE A 230 14.64 -1.17 17.23
C ILE A 230 13.74 -0.01 16.84
N THR A 231 12.43 -0.25 16.84
CA THR A 231 11.43 0.71 16.36
C THR A 231 10.58 1.24 17.51
N TYR A 232 9.57 2.04 17.18
CA TYR A 232 8.71 2.68 18.15
C TYR A 232 8.03 1.69 19.11
N SER A 233 7.54 0.56 18.58
CA SER A 233 6.86 -0.47 19.38
C SER A 233 7.75 -1.07 20.48
N GLU A 234 9.03 -1.27 20.21
CA GLU A 234 9.99 -1.82 21.15
C GLU A 234 10.37 -0.78 22.23
N TYR A 235 10.57 0.49 21.86
CA TYR A 235 10.77 1.57 22.83
C TYR A 235 9.57 1.71 23.77
N LEU A 236 8.36 1.63 23.22
CA LEU A 236 7.11 1.66 23.99
C LEU A 236 7.01 0.46 24.95
N SER A 237 7.35 -0.74 24.47
CA SER A 237 7.39 -1.94 25.30
C SER A 237 8.41 -1.83 26.44
N ILE A 238 9.62 -1.31 26.18
CA ILE A 238 10.65 -1.09 27.21
C ILE A 238 10.15 -0.09 28.26
N PHE A 239 9.54 1.02 27.81
CA PHE A 239 8.94 2.00 28.71
C PHE A 239 7.88 1.37 29.62
N TRP A 240 6.92 0.64 29.05
CA TRP A 240 5.88 -0.04 29.81
C TRP A 240 6.44 -1.11 30.75
N ALA A 241 7.49 -1.82 30.32
CA ALA A 241 8.16 -2.80 31.17
C ALA A 241 8.71 -2.13 32.43
N LEU A 242 9.45 -1.03 32.29
CA LEU A 242 9.99 -0.28 33.43
C LEU A 242 8.87 0.26 34.33
N ALA A 243 7.84 0.87 33.75
CA ALA A 243 6.74 1.46 34.51
C ALA A 243 5.98 0.40 35.33
N PHE A 244 5.58 -0.71 34.70
CA PHE A 244 4.79 -1.75 35.36
C PHE A 244 5.60 -2.70 36.24
N LEU A 245 6.91 -2.85 36.00
CA LEU A 245 7.77 -3.56 36.96
C LEU A 245 7.93 -2.77 38.26
N ILE A 246 8.07 -1.45 38.18
CA ILE A 246 8.14 -0.58 39.37
C ILE A 246 6.79 -0.61 40.10
N ALA A 247 5.69 -0.32 39.39
CA ALA A 247 4.35 -0.32 39.98
C ALA A 247 3.98 -1.68 40.58
N GLY A 248 4.21 -2.76 39.85
CA GLY A 248 3.93 -4.12 40.31
C GLY A 248 4.79 -4.54 41.50
N TYR A 249 6.06 -4.13 41.57
CA TYR A 249 6.88 -4.35 42.76
C TYR A 249 6.33 -3.64 44.01
N PHE A 250 5.93 -2.37 43.88
CA PHE A 250 5.37 -1.64 45.02
C PHE A 250 4.05 -2.28 45.47
N TRP A 251 3.20 -2.70 44.52
CA TRP A 251 1.98 -3.44 44.84
C TRP A 251 2.30 -4.76 45.56
N TYR A 252 3.22 -5.55 45.00
CA TYR A 252 3.70 -6.82 45.57
C TYR A 252 4.21 -6.64 47.01
N LYS A 253 5.00 -5.58 47.26
CA LYS A 253 5.55 -5.25 48.57
C LYS A 253 4.47 -4.81 49.57
N GLY A 254 3.52 -4.00 49.10
CA GLY A 254 2.47 -3.38 49.92
C GLY A 254 1.28 -4.30 50.21
N LYS A 255 1.09 -5.38 49.44
CA LYS A 255 -0.09 -6.27 49.49
C LYS A 255 -1.42 -5.52 49.36
N GLY A 256 -1.45 -4.51 48.50
CA GLY A 256 -2.66 -3.71 48.24
C GLY A 256 -2.33 -2.29 47.79
N PHE A 257 -3.27 -1.67 47.08
CA PHE A 257 -3.07 -0.34 46.49
C PHE A 257 -2.77 0.74 47.54
N LYS A 258 -3.61 0.86 48.57
CA LYS A 258 -3.47 1.91 49.60
C LYS A 258 -2.14 1.80 50.35
N THR A 259 -1.70 0.60 50.67
CA THR A 259 -0.46 0.34 51.41
C THR A 259 0.79 0.46 50.54
N ALA A 260 0.67 0.20 49.24
CA ALA A 260 1.75 0.31 48.27
C ALA A 260 2.05 1.77 47.91
N PHE A 261 1.01 2.59 47.70
CA PHE A 261 1.14 3.92 47.09
C PHE A 261 0.69 5.08 47.99
N LEU A 262 -0.17 4.82 48.98
CA LEU A 262 -0.86 5.88 49.75
C LEU A 262 -0.66 5.79 51.28
N LYS A 263 0.26 4.95 51.79
CA LYS A 263 0.36 4.69 53.24
C LYS A 263 0.83 5.91 54.04
N ASN A 264 1.75 6.71 53.49
CA ASN A 264 2.31 7.87 54.16
C ASN A 264 2.73 8.97 53.17
N LYS A 265 2.99 10.18 53.69
CA LYS A 265 3.36 11.35 52.87
C LYS A 265 4.56 11.10 51.94
N LYS A 266 5.56 10.31 52.38
CA LYS A 266 6.74 9.98 51.57
C LYS A 266 6.36 9.08 50.37
N GLN A 267 5.51 8.09 50.57
CA GLN A 267 5.02 7.23 49.49
C GLN A 267 4.15 7.99 48.51
N VAL A 268 3.22 8.82 49.01
CA VAL A 268 2.40 9.67 48.15
C VAL A 268 3.28 10.57 47.28
N ALA A 269 4.27 11.25 47.87
CA ALA A 269 5.22 12.07 47.14
C ALA A 269 5.99 11.27 46.07
N PHE A 270 6.50 10.08 46.42
CA PHE A 270 7.18 9.21 45.46
C PHE A 270 6.27 8.77 44.31
N SER A 271 5.03 8.34 44.61
CA SER A 271 4.06 7.94 43.60
C SER A 271 3.67 9.09 42.68
N SER A 272 3.48 10.30 43.22
CA SER A 272 3.21 11.50 42.41
C SER A 272 4.39 11.84 41.49
N VAL A 273 5.62 11.86 42.02
CA VAL A 273 6.81 12.12 41.20
C VAL A 273 6.98 11.06 40.13
N PHE A 274 6.80 9.78 40.47
CA PHE A 274 6.86 8.68 39.51
C PHE A 274 5.84 8.85 38.37
N LEU A 275 4.58 9.17 38.69
CA LEU A 275 3.55 9.40 37.67
C LEU A 275 3.88 10.59 36.77
N VAL A 276 4.35 11.71 37.33
CA VAL A 276 4.74 12.89 36.55
C VAL A 276 5.91 12.57 35.62
N VAL A 277 6.95 11.90 36.13
CA VAL A 277 8.11 11.51 35.33
C VAL A 277 7.74 10.49 34.24
N ALA A 278 6.95 9.46 34.58
CA ALA A 278 6.48 8.46 33.63
C ALA A 278 5.61 9.09 32.52
N ALA A 279 4.69 9.99 32.89
CA ALA A 279 3.88 10.73 31.93
C ALA A 279 4.73 11.64 31.03
N GLY A 280 5.74 12.32 31.59
CA GLY A 280 6.69 13.13 30.83
C GLY A 280 7.50 12.32 29.82
N ILE A 281 8.05 11.17 30.23
CA ILE A 281 8.77 10.26 29.33
C ILE A 281 7.83 9.71 28.25
N PHE A 282 6.63 9.28 28.63
CA PHE A 282 5.63 8.75 27.69
C PHE A 282 5.20 9.80 26.66
N TYR A 283 5.01 11.05 27.09
CA TYR A 283 4.71 12.16 26.19
C TYR A 283 5.84 12.41 25.18
N LEU A 284 7.10 12.36 25.63
CA LEU A 284 8.25 12.49 24.73
C LEU A 284 8.35 11.32 23.74
N LEU A 285 8.04 10.09 24.16
CA LEU A 285 8.04 8.93 23.27
C LEU A 285 6.95 9.01 22.21
N GLN A 286 5.77 9.53 22.55
CA GLN A 286 4.67 9.69 21.60
C GLN A 286 4.88 10.80 20.58
N LYS A 287 5.76 11.78 20.85
CA LYS A 287 6.01 12.84 19.87
C LYS A 287 6.52 12.25 18.57
N PRO A 288 5.85 12.50 17.44
CA PRO A 288 6.33 12.06 16.14
C PRO A 288 7.73 12.62 15.86
N LYS A 289 8.59 11.79 15.25
CA LYS A 289 9.87 12.23 14.73
C LYS A 289 9.59 13.03 13.46
N ALA A 290 9.88 14.32 13.50
CA ALA A 290 9.72 15.18 12.34
C ALA A 290 10.65 14.73 11.20
N TYR A 291 10.23 14.97 9.97
CA TYR A 291 11.12 14.88 8.81
C TYR A 291 12.33 15.82 9.00
N GLU A 292 13.53 15.30 8.77
CA GLU A 292 14.78 16.07 8.78
C GLU A 292 15.44 16.00 7.40
N SER A 293 15.64 17.17 6.80
CA SER A 293 16.36 17.36 5.55
C SER A 293 17.86 17.24 5.79
N GLU A 294 18.57 16.44 4.98
CA GLU A 294 20.03 16.29 5.07
C GLU A 294 20.80 17.40 4.33
N GLY A 295 20.12 18.46 3.91
CA GLY A 295 20.74 19.64 3.29
C GLY A 295 20.58 19.70 1.78
N LYS A 296 21.64 20.11 1.06
CA LYS A 296 21.56 20.40 -0.38
C LYS A 296 21.85 19.15 -1.20
N GLY A 297 20.83 18.61 -1.85
CA GLY A 297 20.98 17.52 -2.80
C GLY A 297 20.05 16.35 -2.60
N ILE A 298 20.29 15.25 -3.29
CA ILE A 298 19.57 13.98 -3.13
C ILE A 298 20.57 12.83 -3.23
N ILE A 299 20.40 11.80 -2.41
CA ILE A 299 21.18 10.55 -2.46
C ILE A 299 20.23 9.37 -2.72
N ILE A 300 20.46 8.62 -3.78
CA ILE A 300 19.72 7.39 -4.10
C ILE A 300 20.72 6.24 -4.27
N THR A 301 20.70 5.31 -3.33
CA THR A 301 21.46 4.06 -3.37
C THR A 301 20.53 2.88 -3.57
N GLY A 302 21.09 1.77 -4.04
CA GLY A 302 20.37 0.51 -3.96
C GLY A 302 21.09 -0.70 -4.51
N LYS A 303 20.46 -1.85 -4.30
CA LYS A 303 20.86 -3.17 -4.80
C LYS A 303 19.76 -3.74 -5.69
N LEU A 304 20.17 -4.41 -6.77
CA LEU A 304 19.34 -5.08 -7.75
C LEU A 304 19.64 -6.59 -7.71
N ASP A 305 18.70 -7.37 -7.19
CA ASP A 305 18.68 -8.83 -7.30
C ASP A 305 17.84 -9.24 -8.51
N THR A 306 18.54 -9.54 -9.61
CA THR A 306 17.91 -9.95 -10.87
C THR A 306 18.88 -10.76 -11.72
N SER A 307 18.35 -11.66 -12.54
CA SER A 307 19.08 -12.33 -13.61
C SER A 307 19.18 -11.50 -14.89
N LEU A 308 18.44 -10.38 -14.97
CA LEU A 308 18.42 -9.50 -16.13
C LEU A 308 19.67 -8.59 -16.14
N LYS A 309 20.18 -8.30 -17.34
CA LYS A 309 21.27 -7.35 -17.50
C LYS A 309 20.75 -5.92 -17.33
N VAL A 310 21.33 -5.17 -16.40
CA VAL A 310 21.01 -3.76 -16.13
C VAL A 310 22.27 -2.94 -16.18
N ASP A 311 22.39 -2.05 -17.16
CA ASP A 311 23.59 -1.23 -17.33
C ASP A 311 23.55 0.05 -16.48
N SER A 312 22.35 0.63 -16.31
CA SER A 312 22.17 1.88 -15.57
C SER A 312 20.79 1.98 -14.93
N VAL A 313 20.73 2.80 -13.89
CA VAL A 313 19.48 3.31 -13.31
C VAL A 313 19.35 4.77 -13.73
N LYS A 314 18.16 5.17 -14.16
CA LYS A 314 17.84 6.53 -14.61
C LYS A 314 16.75 7.12 -13.73
N ILE A 315 16.79 8.44 -13.58
CA ILE A 315 15.85 9.18 -12.77
C ILE A 315 15.17 10.19 -13.69
N PHE A 316 13.84 10.16 -13.72
CA PHE A 316 13.03 11.02 -14.57
C PHE A 316 12.02 11.80 -13.75
N SER A 317 11.66 13.01 -14.22
CA SER A 317 10.43 13.67 -13.76
C SER A 317 9.22 12.86 -14.18
N LYS A 318 8.18 12.74 -13.35
CA LYS A 318 7.00 11.95 -13.70
C LYS A 318 6.16 12.53 -14.85
N ASP A 319 5.99 13.86 -14.92
CA ASP A 319 5.07 14.48 -15.88
C ASP A 319 5.49 14.33 -17.35
N PHE A 320 6.76 14.65 -17.64
CA PHE A 320 7.27 14.78 -19.00
C PHE A 320 8.45 13.86 -19.28
N HIS A 321 8.74 12.93 -18.37
CA HIS A 321 9.85 11.98 -18.49
C HIS A 321 11.19 12.68 -18.81
N LYS A 322 11.43 13.85 -18.20
CA LYS A 322 12.71 14.57 -18.35
C LYS A 322 13.76 13.92 -17.49
N GLU A 323 14.91 13.61 -18.09
CA GLU A 323 16.03 13.01 -17.37
C GLU A 323 16.60 13.99 -16.34
N ILE A 324 16.62 13.57 -15.09
CA ILE A 324 17.20 14.29 -13.95
C ILE A 324 18.63 13.80 -13.68
N GLY A 325 18.86 12.50 -13.87
CA GLY A 325 20.17 11.89 -13.71
C GLY A 325 20.21 10.42 -14.13
N SER A 326 21.42 9.90 -14.30
CA SER A 326 21.67 8.49 -14.61
C SER A 326 22.93 8.02 -13.87
N VAL A 327 22.91 6.77 -13.42
CA VAL A 327 24.01 6.12 -12.71
C VAL A 327 24.23 4.71 -13.26
N PRO A 328 25.49 4.28 -13.51
CA PRO A 328 25.77 2.91 -13.92
C PRO A 328 25.58 1.92 -12.74
N VAL A 329 25.08 0.72 -13.04
CA VAL A 329 24.99 -0.38 -12.07
C VAL A 329 26.32 -1.13 -12.07
N LYS A 330 26.95 -1.27 -10.89
CA LYS A 330 28.22 -2.00 -10.71
C LYS A 330 28.03 -3.09 -9.67
N GLY A 331 28.25 -4.35 -10.06
CA GLY A 331 28.09 -5.50 -9.16
C GLY A 331 26.68 -5.60 -8.55
N GLY A 332 25.64 -5.28 -9.34
CA GLY A 332 24.25 -5.26 -8.88
C GLY A 332 23.91 -4.11 -7.93
N SER A 333 24.80 -3.13 -7.74
CA SER A 333 24.56 -1.98 -6.87
C SER A 333 24.68 -0.65 -7.62
N PHE A 334 23.99 0.39 -7.15
CA PHE A 334 24.05 1.74 -7.71
C PHE A 334 24.06 2.81 -6.61
N THR A 335 24.62 3.98 -6.93
CA THR A 335 24.67 5.15 -6.05
C THR A 335 24.67 6.41 -6.89
N TRP A 336 23.58 7.15 -6.84
CA TRP A 336 23.42 8.45 -7.47
C TRP A 336 23.35 9.53 -6.40
N GLU A 337 24.15 10.59 -6.57
CA GLU A 337 24.16 11.75 -5.68
C GLU A 337 24.17 13.02 -6.53
N THR A 338 23.41 14.03 -6.12
CA THR A 338 23.42 15.36 -6.72
C THR A 338 23.41 16.41 -5.63
N LYS A 339 24.09 17.54 -5.86
CA LYS A 339 24.00 18.74 -5.01
C LYS A 339 23.02 19.79 -5.56
N LYS A 340 22.45 19.53 -6.74
CA LYS A 340 21.48 20.45 -7.36
C LYS A 340 20.21 20.44 -6.54
N GLU A 341 19.62 21.62 -6.36
CA GLU A 341 18.30 21.74 -5.76
C GLU A 341 17.26 21.16 -6.73
N ILE A 342 16.55 20.16 -6.24
CA ILE A 342 15.48 19.47 -6.91
C ILE A 342 14.18 19.83 -6.18
N PRO A 343 13.13 20.28 -6.90
CA PRO A 343 11.87 20.65 -6.27
C PRO A 343 11.16 19.41 -5.72
N PHE A 344 10.42 19.62 -4.63
CA PHE A 344 9.56 18.58 -4.06
C PHE A 344 8.45 18.20 -5.05
N ASP A 345 8.54 17.00 -5.62
CA ASP A 345 7.71 16.56 -6.74
C ASP A 345 7.71 15.03 -6.88
N GLU A 346 6.99 14.51 -7.87
CA GLU A 346 7.02 13.09 -8.24
C GLU A 346 8.07 12.77 -9.30
N TYR A 347 8.82 11.70 -9.04
CA TYR A 347 9.89 11.21 -9.89
C TYR A 347 9.81 9.70 -10.06
N SER A 348 10.54 9.23 -11.07
CA SER A 348 10.55 7.84 -11.50
C SER A 348 11.99 7.34 -11.53
N LEU A 349 12.25 6.28 -10.77
CA LEU A 349 13.50 5.53 -10.85
C LEU A 349 13.29 4.38 -11.83
N GLU A 350 13.99 4.40 -12.97
CA GLU A 350 13.80 3.45 -14.07
C GLU A 350 15.06 2.62 -14.31
N PHE A 351 14.88 1.32 -14.48
CA PHE A 351 15.94 0.33 -14.69
C PHE A 351 15.39 -0.87 -15.46
N GLY A 352 16.08 -1.27 -16.54
CA GLY A 352 15.56 -2.30 -17.44
C GLY A 352 14.17 -1.92 -17.98
N ASN A 353 13.17 -2.77 -17.71
CA ASN A 353 11.75 -2.53 -18.04
C ASN A 353 10.89 -2.20 -16.80
N LYS A 354 11.52 -1.87 -15.67
CA LYS A 354 10.83 -1.57 -14.40
C LYS A 354 11.02 -0.12 -14.00
N ARG A 355 10.09 0.33 -13.16
CA ARG A 355 10.00 1.71 -12.67
C ARG A 355 9.48 1.72 -11.24
N ILE A 356 10.08 2.56 -10.40
CA ILE A 356 9.62 2.88 -9.04
C ILE A 356 9.28 4.36 -8.98
N ASP A 357 8.04 4.69 -8.62
CA ASP A 357 7.59 6.06 -8.44
C ASP A 357 7.78 6.53 -7.01
N LEU A 358 8.50 7.63 -6.82
CA LEU A 358 8.81 8.20 -5.52
C LEU A 358 8.53 9.70 -5.48
N VAL A 359 8.10 10.18 -4.32
CA VAL A 359 8.03 11.61 -4.02
C VAL A 359 9.36 11.99 -3.36
N MET A 360 10.06 12.98 -3.91
CA MET A 360 11.32 13.46 -3.35
C MET A 360 11.51 14.96 -3.59
N GLY A 361 12.38 15.57 -2.80
CA GLY A 361 12.87 16.92 -2.92
C GLY A 361 14.30 17.00 -2.39
N SER A 362 14.85 18.21 -2.36
CA SER A 362 16.19 18.44 -1.82
C SER A 362 16.28 18.07 -0.34
N GLY A 363 17.32 17.34 0.03
CA GLY A 363 17.60 16.84 1.38
C GLY A 363 17.21 15.38 1.60
N ASP A 364 16.80 14.68 0.56
CA ASP A 364 16.29 13.32 0.68
C ASP A 364 17.34 12.25 0.40
N ARG A 365 17.19 11.14 1.14
CA ARG A 365 17.95 9.92 0.91
C ARG A 365 17.06 8.71 0.72
N PHE A 366 17.45 7.83 -0.18
CA PHE A 366 16.79 6.55 -0.44
C PHE A 366 17.83 5.45 -0.57
N ASP A 367 17.59 4.33 0.11
CA ASP A 367 18.38 3.11 -0.02
C ASP A 367 17.45 1.94 -0.35
N PHE A 368 17.56 1.44 -1.57
CA PHE A 368 16.66 0.44 -2.14
C PHE A 368 17.26 -0.97 -2.11
N ASP A 369 16.45 -1.96 -1.76
CA ASP A 369 16.72 -3.38 -1.98
C ASP A 369 15.65 -3.93 -2.92
N ILE A 370 15.99 -4.09 -4.20
CA ILE A 370 15.04 -4.38 -5.28
C ILE A 370 15.29 -5.77 -5.81
N GLN A 371 14.24 -6.59 -5.81
CA GLN A 371 14.24 -7.89 -6.47
C GLN A 371 13.25 -7.87 -7.63
N TYR A 372 13.69 -8.23 -8.83
CA TYR A 372 12.79 -8.22 -9.98
C TYR A 372 13.17 -9.18 -11.10
N ASN A 373 12.18 -9.54 -11.92
CA ASN A 373 12.35 -10.30 -13.16
C ASN A 373 11.57 -9.60 -14.29
N ALA A 374 11.42 -10.25 -15.45
CA ALA A 374 10.72 -9.64 -16.58
C ALA A 374 9.28 -9.22 -16.25
N VAL A 375 8.60 -9.95 -15.36
CA VAL A 375 7.18 -9.80 -15.05
C VAL A 375 6.95 -9.06 -13.74
N LYS A 376 7.53 -9.52 -12.64
CA LYS A 376 7.30 -9.02 -11.28
C LYS A 376 8.47 -8.20 -10.74
N MET A 377 8.16 -7.34 -9.77
CA MET A 377 9.13 -6.56 -9.01
C MET A 377 8.62 -6.44 -7.56
N ASN A 378 9.54 -6.57 -6.61
CA ASN A 378 9.33 -6.26 -5.20
C ASN A 378 10.53 -5.44 -4.72
N TYR A 379 10.31 -4.51 -3.80
CA TYR A 379 11.41 -3.73 -3.25
C TYR A 379 11.14 -3.30 -1.81
N PHE A 380 12.23 -3.11 -1.08
CA PHE A 380 12.26 -2.51 0.25
C PHE A 380 13.00 -1.17 0.13
N VAL A 381 12.58 -0.15 0.88
CA VAL A 381 13.21 1.16 0.85
C VAL A 381 13.42 1.70 2.26
N LYS A 382 14.63 2.17 2.52
CA LYS A 382 14.97 2.98 3.71
C LYS A 382 15.15 4.41 3.28
N SER A 383 14.57 5.34 4.04
CA SER A 383 14.55 6.75 3.68
C SER A 383 14.25 7.63 4.88
N ASN A 384 14.73 8.87 4.85
CA ASN A 384 14.26 9.94 5.74
C ASN A 384 12.84 10.41 5.41
N ARG A 385 12.23 9.91 4.33
CA ARG A 385 10.82 10.07 3.94
C ARG A 385 10.03 8.75 3.96
N SER A 386 10.36 7.85 4.87
CA SER A 386 9.67 6.55 4.98
C SER A 386 8.16 6.70 5.18
N ALA A 387 7.73 7.71 5.96
CA ALA A 387 6.32 7.98 6.22
C ALA A 387 5.53 8.24 4.92
N GLU A 388 6.05 9.07 4.02
CA GLU A 388 5.43 9.36 2.72
C GLU A 388 5.42 8.14 1.79
N GLN A 389 6.50 7.34 1.76
CA GLN A 389 6.55 6.14 0.91
C GLN A 389 5.50 5.11 1.35
N ILE A 390 5.31 4.95 2.66
CA ILE A 390 4.30 4.05 3.20
C ILE A 390 2.90 4.62 2.99
N TYR A 391 2.70 5.90 3.30
CA TYR A 391 1.40 6.58 3.16
C TYR A 391 0.88 6.51 1.72
N LYS A 392 1.75 6.77 0.73
CA LYS A 392 1.41 6.70 -0.69
C LYS A 392 0.90 5.32 -1.11
N ASN A 393 1.48 4.26 -0.54
CA ASN A 393 1.15 2.88 -0.89
C ASN A 393 -0.02 2.30 -0.08
N GLN A 394 -0.47 3.00 0.98
CA GLN A 394 -1.51 2.50 1.88
C GLN A 394 -2.89 3.10 1.62
N GLU A 395 -3.01 4.09 0.72
CA GLU A 395 -4.25 4.83 0.37
C GLU A 395 -5.30 4.71 1.48
N ASP A 396 -4.97 5.25 2.66
CA ASP A 396 -5.98 5.37 3.69
C ASP A 396 -7.06 6.29 3.10
N SER A 397 -8.28 5.75 2.98
CA SER A 397 -9.40 6.51 2.43
C SER A 397 -9.80 7.57 3.46
N PHE A 398 -9.16 8.74 3.35
CA PHE A 398 -9.63 9.97 3.97
C PHE A 398 -10.82 10.46 3.17
N GLY A 399 -11.85 10.97 3.84
CA GLY A 399 -13.06 11.38 3.16
C GLY A 399 -14.03 10.25 2.78
N TYR A 400 -13.74 8.99 3.14
CA TYR A 400 -14.53 7.83 2.69
C TYR A 400 -16.00 7.94 3.06
N GLU A 401 -16.30 8.37 4.29
CA GLU A 401 -17.69 8.42 4.75
C GLU A 401 -18.49 9.48 3.99
N PHE A 402 -17.85 10.62 3.67
CA PHE A 402 -18.47 11.68 2.90
C PHE A 402 -18.62 11.30 1.42
N ASP A 403 -17.55 10.79 0.81
CA ASP A 403 -17.52 10.29 -0.57
C ASP A 403 -18.61 9.22 -0.79
N TYR A 404 -18.64 8.21 0.09
CA TYR A 404 -19.65 7.16 0.09
C TYR A 404 -21.08 7.70 0.27
N ALA A 405 -21.28 8.77 1.05
CA ALA A 405 -22.59 9.39 1.18
C ALA A 405 -23.04 10.08 -0.12
N VAL A 406 -22.12 10.69 -0.88
CA VAL A 406 -22.44 11.30 -2.18
C VAL A 406 -22.76 10.25 -3.22
N ASP A 407 -21.93 9.21 -3.33
CA ASP A 407 -22.10 8.11 -4.30
C ASP A 407 -23.43 7.37 -4.10
N GLU A 408 -23.80 7.10 -2.84
CA GLU A 408 -25.07 6.47 -2.47
C GLU A 408 -26.24 7.46 -2.41
N GLN A 409 -26.03 8.72 -2.81
CA GLN A 409 -27.05 9.78 -2.84
C GLN A 409 -27.76 9.97 -1.48
N LYS A 410 -27.05 9.74 -0.38
CA LYS A 410 -27.59 9.87 0.97
C LYS A 410 -27.81 11.34 1.31
N TYR A 411 -28.92 11.61 1.98
CA TYR A 411 -29.26 12.94 2.51
C TYR A 411 -29.53 14.01 1.42
N ASN A 412 -29.93 13.59 0.22
CA ASN A 412 -30.44 14.52 -0.82
C ASN A 412 -31.71 15.28 -0.38
N ASP A 413 -32.44 14.75 0.59
CA ASP A 413 -33.62 15.36 1.22
C ASP A 413 -33.29 16.19 2.47
N ASP A 414 -32.11 15.94 3.09
CA ASP A 414 -31.62 16.58 4.32
C ASP A 414 -30.21 17.21 4.15
N PRO A 415 -30.13 18.43 3.58
CA PRO A 415 -28.86 19.13 3.37
C PRO A 415 -28.13 19.46 4.67
N ALA A 416 -28.84 19.66 5.78
CA ALA A 416 -28.22 19.96 7.07
C ALA A 416 -27.40 18.76 7.54
N LYS A 417 -27.96 17.55 7.43
CA LYS A 417 -27.25 16.31 7.75
C LYS A 417 -26.07 16.06 6.81
N PHE A 418 -26.25 16.27 5.51
CA PHE A 418 -25.17 16.16 4.52
C PHE A 418 -23.96 17.04 4.89
N TYR A 419 -24.17 18.33 5.16
CA TYR A 419 -23.07 19.24 5.50
C TYR A 419 -22.49 19.01 6.89
N SER A 420 -23.28 18.52 7.85
CA SER A 420 -22.75 18.13 9.16
C SER A 420 -21.80 16.93 9.06
N LEU A 421 -22.13 15.94 8.22
CA LEU A 421 -21.24 14.82 7.92
C LEU A 421 -19.95 15.31 7.24
N ALA A 422 -20.08 16.16 6.21
CA ALA A 422 -18.93 16.72 5.50
C ALA A 422 -17.97 17.47 6.43
N GLN A 423 -18.49 18.24 7.40
CA GLN A 423 -17.67 18.97 8.37
C GLN A 423 -16.97 18.03 9.36
N SER A 424 -17.71 17.09 9.95
CA SER A 424 -17.15 16.12 10.90
C SER A 424 -16.06 15.27 10.25
N ASP A 425 -16.33 14.74 9.06
CA ASP A 425 -15.39 13.89 8.33
C ASP A 425 -14.16 14.68 7.84
N TRP A 426 -14.32 15.97 7.49
CA TRP A 426 -13.20 16.87 7.20
C TRP A 426 -12.31 17.09 8.43
N GLU A 427 -12.90 17.41 9.58
CA GLU A 427 -12.17 17.63 10.83
C GLU A 427 -11.38 16.38 11.23
N ASP A 428 -12.04 15.22 11.21
CA ASP A 428 -11.43 13.91 11.50
C ASP A 428 -10.29 13.60 10.52
N SER A 429 -10.50 13.85 9.23
CA SER A 429 -9.50 13.59 8.19
C SER A 429 -8.27 14.50 8.33
N ILE A 430 -8.46 15.77 8.66
CA ILE A 430 -7.38 16.73 8.89
C ILE A 430 -6.58 16.38 10.15
N GLU A 431 -7.26 15.97 11.22
CA GLU A 431 -6.63 15.51 12.45
C GLU A 431 -5.78 14.26 12.20
N ARG A 432 -6.38 13.23 11.58
CA ARG A 432 -5.69 11.97 11.24
C ARG A 432 -4.48 12.22 10.35
N LEU A 433 -4.58 13.09 9.34
CA LEU A 433 -3.44 13.45 8.49
C LEU A 433 -2.35 14.22 9.25
N GLY A 434 -2.74 15.11 10.18
CA GLY A 434 -1.81 15.86 11.02
C GLY A 434 -0.99 14.97 11.96
N ASN A 435 -1.64 13.93 12.50
CA ASN A 435 -1.11 13.00 13.48
C ASN A 435 -0.56 11.69 12.89
N TYR A 436 -0.61 11.51 11.56
CA TYR A 436 -0.11 10.30 10.92
C TYR A 436 1.38 10.10 11.17
N THR A 437 1.74 8.85 11.50
CA THR A 437 3.12 8.38 11.61
C THR A 437 3.28 7.00 11.01
N ASP A 438 4.47 6.69 10.52
CA ASP A 438 4.81 5.30 10.18
C ASP A 438 5.05 4.44 11.44
N SER A 439 5.39 3.17 11.22
CA SER A 439 5.70 2.19 12.28
C SER A 439 6.93 2.52 13.12
N GLU A 440 7.80 3.42 12.66
CA GLU A 440 8.98 3.93 13.37
C GLU A 440 8.72 5.27 14.08
N ASN A 441 7.46 5.72 14.07
CA ASN A 441 6.97 6.99 14.58
C ASN A 441 7.52 8.21 13.81
N ASN A 442 7.85 8.06 12.53
CA ASN A 442 8.22 9.19 11.67
C ASN A 442 6.96 9.86 11.12
N ALA A 443 6.92 11.19 11.21
CA ALA A 443 5.83 12.00 10.69
C ALA A 443 6.00 12.27 9.19
N LEU A 444 4.90 12.58 8.51
CA LEU A 444 4.96 13.21 7.19
C LEU A 444 5.65 14.58 7.30
N SER A 445 6.41 14.95 6.27
CA SER A 445 6.95 16.31 6.09
C SER A 445 5.83 17.36 5.94
N ASP A 446 6.13 18.59 6.30
CA ASP A 446 5.17 19.70 6.22
C ASP A 446 4.74 19.99 4.78
N GLU A 447 5.66 19.86 3.81
CA GLU A 447 5.39 20.04 2.39
C GLU A 447 4.39 18.99 1.87
N TYR A 448 4.56 17.72 2.27
CA TYR A 448 3.65 16.65 1.89
C TYR A 448 2.30 16.78 2.61
N LYS A 449 2.29 17.11 3.91
CA LYS A 449 1.05 17.41 4.65
C LYS A 449 0.28 18.54 3.98
N ALA A 450 0.95 19.61 3.56
CA ALA A 450 0.32 20.72 2.87
C ALA A 450 -0.33 20.26 1.56
N TYR A 451 0.38 19.47 0.74
CA TYR A 451 -0.18 18.88 -0.48
C TYR A 451 -1.42 18.01 -0.19
N ARG A 452 -1.34 17.10 0.79
CA ARG A 452 -2.45 16.19 1.13
C ARG A 452 -3.67 16.93 1.67
N LYS A 453 -3.49 17.97 2.50
CA LYS A 453 -4.60 18.84 2.96
C LYS A 453 -5.28 19.56 1.80
N GLN A 454 -4.50 20.00 0.80
CA GLN A 454 -5.05 20.63 -0.39
C GLN A 454 -5.82 19.66 -1.27
N LEU A 455 -5.29 18.45 -1.45
CA LEU A 455 -5.98 17.42 -2.22
C LEU A 455 -7.31 17.04 -1.56
N LEU A 456 -7.31 16.86 -0.23
CA LEU A 456 -8.53 16.62 0.53
C LEU A 456 -9.53 17.77 0.36
N ALA A 457 -9.09 19.03 0.45
CA ALA A 457 -10.00 20.17 0.25
C ALA A 457 -10.65 20.16 -1.15
N ILE A 458 -9.90 19.76 -2.18
CA ILE A 458 -10.42 19.61 -3.54
C ILE A 458 -11.44 18.49 -3.65
N GLN A 459 -11.19 17.34 -3.03
CA GLN A 459 -12.15 16.24 -2.97
C GLN A 459 -13.49 16.74 -2.39
N TYR A 460 -13.47 17.40 -1.23
CA TYR A 460 -14.70 17.90 -0.59
C TYR A 460 -15.40 18.97 -1.43
N LEU A 461 -14.65 19.87 -2.05
CA LEU A 461 -15.22 20.89 -2.94
C LEU A 461 -15.89 20.26 -4.17
N ASN A 462 -15.28 19.22 -4.73
CA ASN A 462 -15.86 18.47 -5.84
C ASN A 462 -17.11 17.70 -5.42
N GLU A 463 -17.09 17.05 -4.27
CA GLU A 463 -18.24 16.32 -3.73
C GLU A 463 -19.42 17.24 -3.39
N ILE A 464 -19.16 18.41 -2.79
CA ILE A 464 -20.18 19.44 -2.58
C ILE A 464 -20.77 19.90 -3.93
N ASN A 465 -19.94 20.07 -4.96
CA ASN A 465 -20.40 20.44 -6.29
C ASN A 465 -21.25 19.32 -6.93
N THR A 466 -20.86 18.05 -6.77
CA THR A 466 -21.63 16.88 -7.23
C THR A 466 -22.99 16.81 -6.54
N TYR A 467 -23.04 16.96 -5.22
CA TYR A 467 -24.28 17.02 -4.45
C TYR A 467 -25.22 18.12 -4.96
N ARG A 468 -24.70 19.32 -5.22
CA ARG A 468 -25.50 20.44 -5.77
C ARG A 468 -25.99 20.21 -7.20
N LYS A 469 -25.24 19.45 -8.01
CA LYS A 469 -25.70 19.02 -9.35
C LYS A 469 -26.90 18.08 -9.26
N MET A 470 -26.95 17.22 -8.24
CA MET A 470 -28.05 16.26 -8.04
C MET A 470 -29.28 16.89 -7.37
N THR A 471 -29.07 17.97 -6.61
CA THR A 471 -30.14 18.62 -5.83
C THR A 471 -30.55 19.96 -6.45
N SER A 472 -29.84 21.05 -6.14
CA SER A 472 -30.08 22.37 -6.71
C SER A 472 -28.89 23.32 -6.50
N PHE A 473 -28.63 24.15 -7.51
CA PHE A 473 -27.71 25.28 -7.40
C PHE A 473 -28.40 26.56 -6.90
N ASP A 474 -29.67 26.77 -7.26
CA ASP A 474 -30.37 28.04 -7.02
C ASP A 474 -31.09 28.10 -5.67
N ASP A 475 -31.47 26.94 -5.12
CA ASP A 475 -32.20 26.89 -3.85
C ASP A 475 -31.23 27.08 -2.66
N PRO A 476 -31.41 28.14 -1.84
CA PRO A 476 -30.57 28.40 -0.68
C PRO A 476 -30.54 27.27 0.35
N LYS A 477 -31.55 26.38 0.37
CA LYS A 477 -31.60 25.21 1.24
C LYS A 477 -30.41 24.26 1.00
N PHE A 478 -29.95 24.15 -0.25
CA PHE A 478 -28.85 23.28 -0.67
C PHE A 478 -27.51 24.04 -0.78
N ALA A 479 -27.44 25.28 -0.27
CA ALA A 479 -26.20 26.03 -0.28
C ALA A 479 -25.26 25.53 0.84
N PRO A 480 -23.95 25.37 0.56
CA PRO A 480 -22.99 24.96 1.58
C PRO A 480 -22.80 26.06 2.63
N PRO A 481 -22.53 25.70 3.89
CA PRO A 481 -22.18 26.67 4.93
C PRO A 481 -20.98 27.52 4.50
N LYS A 482 -21.16 28.86 4.49
CA LYS A 482 -20.14 29.81 4.00
C LYS A 482 -18.79 29.66 4.70
N GLN A 483 -18.80 29.46 6.02
CA GLN A 483 -17.58 29.30 6.82
C GLN A 483 -16.78 28.07 6.38
N PHE A 484 -17.46 26.94 6.17
CA PHE A 484 -16.82 25.69 5.72
C PHE A 484 -16.29 25.83 4.30
N LEU A 485 -17.07 26.41 3.39
CA LEU A 485 -16.61 26.67 2.03
C LEU A 485 -15.39 27.60 2.00
N ASN A 486 -15.36 28.64 2.86
CA ASN A 486 -14.21 29.54 2.98
C ASN A 486 -12.97 28.80 3.51
N GLU A 487 -13.13 27.92 4.50
CA GLU A 487 -12.04 27.11 5.02
C GLU A 487 -11.41 26.24 3.93
N LEU A 488 -12.22 25.49 3.18
CA LEU A 488 -11.77 24.64 2.08
C LEU A 488 -11.05 25.46 1.00
N ASN A 489 -11.62 26.60 0.60
CA ASN A 489 -11.03 27.46 -0.42
C ASN A 489 -9.72 28.12 0.03
N GLU A 490 -9.59 28.50 1.31
CA GLU A 490 -8.34 29.05 1.82
C GLU A 490 -7.20 28.01 1.79
N LYS A 491 -7.48 26.70 1.96
CA LYS A 491 -6.43 25.66 1.81
C LYS A 491 -5.84 25.62 0.42
N ILE A 492 -6.65 25.82 -0.61
CA ILE A 492 -6.27 25.63 -2.03
C ILE A 492 -5.84 26.93 -2.74
N LYS A 493 -5.84 28.05 -2.01
CA LYS A 493 -5.48 29.39 -2.53
C LYS A 493 -4.09 29.43 -3.17
N ASN A 494 -3.12 28.76 -2.54
CA ASN A 494 -1.74 28.66 -2.99
C ASN A 494 -1.39 27.18 -3.29
N PRO A 495 -1.73 26.66 -4.48
CA PRO A 495 -1.55 25.24 -4.77
C PRO A 495 -0.06 24.84 -4.76
N THR A 496 0.26 23.71 -4.12
CA THR A 496 1.57 23.08 -4.23
C THR A 496 1.86 22.63 -5.67
N ILE A 497 3.13 22.38 -6.01
CA ILE A 497 3.53 21.85 -7.32
C ILE A 497 2.76 20.56 -7.63
N LEU A 498 2.68 19.64 -6.66
CA LEU A 498 1.94 18.38 -6.78
C LEU A 498 0.44 18.62 -7.02
N LEU A 499 -0.23 19.45 -6.21
CA LEU A 499 -1.66 19.76 -6.41
C LEU A 499 -1.91 20.39 -7.77
N SER A 500 -1.03 21.30 -8.18
CA SER A 500 -1.22 22.06 -9.41
C SER A 500 -1.29 21.16 -10.65
N LYS A 501 -0.72 19.95 -10.59
CA LYS A 501 -0.70 18.92 -11.64
C LYS A 501 -1.79 17.88 -11.50
N ASN A 502 -2.49 17.85 -10.36
CA ASN A 502 -3.52 16.86 -10.08
C ASN A 502 -4.76 17.10 -10.96
N ASP A 503 -5.33 16.00 -11.48
CA ASP A 503 -6.46 16.04 -12.41
C ASP A 503 -7.74 16.60 -11.79
N GLU A 504 -8.04 16.23 -10.55
CA GLU A 504 -9.23 16.71 -9.83
C GLU A 504 -9.12 18.21 -9.54
N TYR A 505 -7.93 18.67 -9.18
CA TYR A 505 -7.67 20.10 -9.02
C TYR A 505 -7.89 20.85 -10.34
N MET A 506 -7.35 20.35 -11.45
CA MET A 506 -7.55 20.99 -12.76
C MET A 506 -9.03 21.00 -13.17
N LYS A 507 -9.76 19.91 -12.96
CA LYS A 507 -11.21 19.83 -13.19
C LYS A 507 -11.95 20.86 -12.35
N TYR A 508 -11.66 20.92 -11.04
CA TYR A 508 -12.22 21.93 -10.14
C TYR A 508 -11.96 23.35 -10.65
N ARG A 509 -10.72 23.65 -11.03
CA ARG A 509 -10.34 24.98 -11.53
C ARG A 509 -11.07 25.36 -12.81
N LEU A 510 -11.25 24.42 -13.75
CA LEU A 510 -12.04 24.66 -14.96
C LEU A 510 -13.52 24.89 -14.62
N ASP A 511 -14.11 24.09 -13.73
CA ASP A 511 -15.51 24.22 -13.31
C ASP A 511 -15.78 25.58 -12.64
N GLN A 512 -14.83 26.10 -11.85
CA GLN A 512 -14.91 27.42 -11.20
C GLN A 512 -14.80 28.60 -12.18
N MET A 513 -14.28 28.37 -13.40
CA MET A 513 -14.23 29.43 -14.41
C MET A 513 -15.60 29.70 -15.02
N LEU A 514 -16.58 28.80 -14.87
CA LEU A 514 -17.93 28.96 -15.40
C LEU A 514 -18.89 29.42 -14.31
N THR A 515 -19.66 30.48 -14.58
CA THR A 515 -20.81 30.85 -13.75
C THR A 515 -21.99 29.91 -14.04
N ASP A 516 -22.99 29.88 -13.17
CA ASP A 516 -24.18 29.05 -13.40
C ASP A 516 -24.93 29.47 -14.67
N LYS A 517 -24.94 30.76 -15.00
CA LYS A 517 -25.46 31.26 -16.29
C LYS A 517 -24.68 30.72 -17.48
N ASP A 518 -23.35 30.66 -17.37
CA ASP A 518 -22.49 30.15 -18.43
C ASP A 518 -22.73 28.66 -18.72
N ARG A 519 -23.02 27.90 -17.66
CA ARG A 519 -23.34 26.46 -17.77
C ARG A 519 -24.68 26.22 -18.47
N LEU A 520 -25.63 27.13 -18.28
CA LEU A 520 -26.96 27.08 -18.89
C LEU A 520 -27.00 27.66 -20.32
N ALA A 521 -25.96 28.39 -20.76
CA ALA A 521 -25.89 29.09 -22.04
C ALA A 521 -25.63 28.18 -23.27
N GLY A 522 -25.71 26.86 -23.13
CA GLY A 522 -25.62 25.88 -24.23
C GLY A 522 -24.21 25.61 -24.79
N ASN A 523 -23.24 26.52 -24.62
CA ASN A 523 -21.87 26.41 -25.15
C ASN A 523 -20.75 26.62 -24.10
N PRO A 524 -20.74 25.90 -22.96
CA PRO A 524 -19.77 26.10 -21.88
C PRO A 524 -18.31 25.89 -22.31
N ASP A 525 -18.05 24.93 -23.21
CA ASP A 525 -16.69 24.60 -23.64
C ASP A 525 -16.03 25.72 -24.48
N SER A 526 -16.81 26.39 -25.32
CA SER A 526 -16.34 27.55 -26.09
C SER A 526 -16.01 28.72 -25.17
N LEU A 527 -16.82 28.93 -24.12
CA LEU A 527 -16.58 29.99 -23.15
C LEU A 527 -15.33 29.70 -22.30
N LEU A 528 -15.08 28.44 -21.94
CA LEU A 528 -13.85 28.04 -21.25
C LEU A 528 -12.61 28.45 -22.04
N PHE A 529 -12.56 28.20 -23.35
CA PHE A 529 -11.42 28.66 -24.18
C PHE A 529 -11.22 30.18 -24.13
N ILE A 530 -12.30 30.96 -24.18
CA ILE A 530 -12.22 32.43 -24.06
C ILE A 530 -11.61 32.83 -22.72
N LYS A 531 -12.12 32.25 -21.62
CA LYS A 531 -11.66 32.56 -20.26
C LYS A 531 -10.22 32.08 -20.02
N LEU A 532 -9.84 30.91 -20.54
CA LEU A 532 -8.48 30.38 -20.47
C LEU A 532 -7.50 31.23 -21.26
N ASN A 533 -7.88 31.68 -22.46
CA ASN A 533 -7.04 32.54 -23.28
C ASN A 533 -6.81 33.93 -22.65
N ALA A 534 -7.76 34.42 -21.85
CA ALA A 534 -7.63 35.65 -21.07
C ALA A 534 -6.70 35.54 -19.84
N LEU A 535 -6.33 34.31 -19.41
CA LEU A 535 -5.42 34.15 -18.28
C LEU A 535 -4.01 34.68 -18.61
N PRO A 536 -3.27 35.18 -17.60
CA PRO A 536 -1.86 35.53 -17.75
C PRO A 536 -1.05 34.35 -18.29
N ALA A 537 -0.05 34.64 -19.13
CA ALA A 537 0.86 33.63 -19.63
C ALA A 537 1.63 32.98 -18.47
N GLY A 538 1.72 31.65 -18.48
CA GLY A 538 2.43 30.90 -17.45
C GLY A 538 2.02 29.42 -17.41
N ILE A 539 2.75 28.64 -16.61
CA ILE A 539 2.61 27.19 -16.54
C ILE A 539 1.19 26.73 -16.15
N ASN A 540 0.52 27.49 -15.27
CA ASN A 540 -0.84 27.18 -14.84
C ASN A 540 -1.86 27.34 -15.98
N LYS A 541 -1.71 28.38 -16.82
CA LYS A 541 -2.53 28.56 -18.01
C LYS A 541 -2.30 27.42 -18.98
N ASP A 542 -1.04 27.12 -19.29
CA ASP A 542 -0.68 26.06 -20.24
C ASP A 542 -1.24 24.71 -19.81
N ARG A 543 -1.18 24.42 -18.51
CA ARG A 543 -1.72 23.18 -17.93
C ARG A 543 -3.24 23.08 -18.05
N LEU A 544 -3.98 24.11 -17.63
CA LEU A 544 -5.44 24.14 -17.72
C LEU A 544 -5.92 24.11 -19.17
N LEU A 545 -5.28 24.89 -20.04
CA LEU A 545 -5.59 24.92 -21.47
C LEU A 545 -5.30 23.56 -22.12
N THR A 546 -4.17 22.93 -21.80
CA THR A 546 -3.86 21.58 -22.30
C THR A 546 -4.91 20.58 -21.87
N ARG A 547 -5.33 20.60 -20.59
CA ARG A 547 -6.34 19.66 -20.09
C ARG A 547 -7.67 19.82 -20.83
N HIS A 548 -8.13 21.06 -20.99
CA HIS A 548 -9.39 21.37 -21.69
C HIS A 548 -9.31 21.07 -23.19
N LEU A 549 -8.19 21.43 -23.83
CA LEU A 549 -7.96 21.20 -25.26
C LEU A 549 -7.93 19.72 -25.60
N VAL A 550 -7.19 18.90 -24.83
CA VAL A 550 -7.14 17.45 -25.05
C VAL A 550 -8.53 16.84 -24.91
N LYS A 551 -9.26 17.17 -23.84
CA LYS A 551 -10.64 16.68 -23.65
C LYS A 551 -11.56 17.09 -24.80
N SER A 552 -11.47 18.35 -25.24
CA SER A 552 -12.29 18.86 -26.35
C SER A 552 -11.96 18.14 -27.67
N MET A 553 -10.68 17.87 -27.93
CA MET A 553 -10.26 17.11 -29.11
C MET A 553 -10.72 15.64 -29.08
N GLU A 554 -10.75 15.01 -27.91
CA GLU A 554 -11.23 13.64 -27.72
C GLU A 554 -12.74 13.52 -27.95
N LEU A 555 -13.51 14.54 -27.58
CA LEU A 555 -14.97 14.58 -27.76
C LEU A 555 -15.38 15.01 -29.18
N GLU A 556 -14.57 15.82 -29.86
CA GLU A 556 -14.85 16.26 -31.22
C GLU A 556 -14.70 15.09 -32.21
N THR A 557 -15.79 14.75 -32.90
CA THR A 557 -15.85 13.62 -33.83
C THR A 557 -15.39 14.00 -35.24
N ASP A 558 -15.55 15.27 -35.64
CA ASP A 558 -15.13 15.76 -36.95
C ASP A 558 -13.63 16.09 -36.96
N SER A 559 -12.88 15.46 -37.86
CA SER A 559 -11.42 15.62 -37.89
C SER A 559 -11.00 17.03 -38.30
N ILE A 560 -11.76 17.70 -39.17
CA ILE A 560 -11.45 19.06 -39.64
C ILE A 560 -11.63 20.05 -38.49
N SER A 561 -12.78 20.00 -37.82
CA SER A 561 -13.09 20.84 -36.66
C SER A 561 -12.08 20.63 -35.53
N ARG A 562 -11.68 19.36 -35.29
CA ARG A 562 -10.64 19.02 -34.30
C ARG A 562 -9.28 19.65 -34.67
N SER A 563 -8.85 19.52 -35.92
CA SER A 563 -7.59 20.12 -36.39
C SER A 563 -7.60 21.64 -36.31
N GLN A 564 -8.72 22.29 -36.67
CA GLN A 564 -8.87 23.73 -36.55
C GLN A 564 -8.81 24.20 -35.09
N LEU A 565 -9.47 23.48 -34.18
CA LEU A 565 -9.41 23.74 -32.74
C LEU A 565 -7.97 23.63 -32.22
N PHE A 566 -7.27 22.56 -32.59
CA PHE A 566 -5.87 22.36 -32.24
C PHE A 566 -4.98 23.51 -32.73
N GLU A 567 -5.04 23.85 -34.01
CA GLU A 567 -4.21 24.90 -34.62
C GLU A 567 -4.44 26.28 -34.00
N LYS A 568 -5.68 26.54 -33.60
CA LYS A 568 -6.05 27.77 -32.90
C LYS A 568 -5.45 27.82 -31.50
N GLU A 569 -5.70 26.81 -30.69
CA GLU A 569 -5.42 26.86 -29.24
C GLU A 569 -3.96 26.51 -28.91
N ILE A 570 -3.24 25.74 -29.75
CA ILE A 570 -1.82 25.42 -29.52
C ILE A 570 -0.92 26.68 -29.55
N LYS A 571 -1.33 27.72 -30.27
CA LYS A 571 -0.62 29.01 -30.34
C LYS A 571 -0.68 29.76 -29.01
N SER A 572 -1.70 29.53 -28.20
CA SER A 572 -1.87 30.12 -26.88
C SER A 572 -1.00 29.47 -25.81
N LEU A 573 -0.48 28.25 -26.07
CA LEU A 573 0.47 27.58 -25.19
C LEU A 573 1.85 28.22 -25.32
N GLN A 574 2.56 28.39 -24.20
CA GLN A 574 3.95 28.89 -24.22
C GLN A 574 4.95 27.76 -24.00
N ASN A 575 4.68 26.89 -23.05
CA ASN A 575 5.57 25.79 -22.66
C ASN A 575 5.65 24.70 -23.75
N THR A 576 6.88 24.38 -24.13
CA THR A 576 7.19 23.42 -25.19
C THR A 576 6.77 21.98 -24.84
N ASP A 577 6.84 21.58 -23.57
CA ASP A 577 6.47 20.21 -23.17
C ASP A 577 4.96 20.00 -23.29
N TYR A 578 4.17 21.00 -22.89
CA TYR A 578 2.72 20.99 -23.09
C TYR A 578 2.34 21.02 -24.58
N LYS A 579 3.06 21.79 -25.43
CA LYS A 579 2.86 21.73 -26.90
C LYS A 579 3.11 20.33 -27.46
N LYS A 580 4.21 19.69 -27.05
CA LYS A 580 4.53 18.31 -27.46
C LYS A 580 3.48 17.32 -26.96
N LEU A 581 3.00 17.49 -25.73
CA LEU A 581 1.93 16.66 -25.16
C LEU A 581 0.65 16.76 -26.00
N VAL A 582 0.15 17.97 -26.26
CA VAL A 582 -1.08 18.17 -27.06
C VAL A 582 -0.89 17.64 -28.49
N THR A 583 0.27 17.87 -29.11
CA THR A 583 0.57 17.36 -30.45
C THR A 583 0.55 15.83 -30.48
N SER A 584 1.22 15.19 -29.52
CA SER A 584 1.22 13.72 -29.40
C SER A 584 -0.19 13.16 -29.12
N ARG A 585 -1.04 13.90 -28.40
CA ARG A 585 -2.43 13.50 -28.17
C ARG A 585 -3.28 13.63 -29.44
N LEU A 586 -3.11 14.69 -30.22
CA LEU A 586 -3.78 14.82 -31.52
C LEU A 586 -3.38 13.68 -32.47
N GLU A 587 -2.10 13.35 -32.55
CA GLU A 587 -1.61 12.20 -33.34
C GLU A 587 -2.28 10.90 -32.90
N GLN A 588 -2.34 10.65 -31.59
CA GLN A 588 -2.98 9.47 -31.02
C GLN A 588 -4.48 9.40 -31.37
N ILE A 589 -5.22 10.50 -31.23
CA ILE A 589 -6.66 10.58 -31.58
C ILE A 589 -6.86 10.35 -33.08
N THR A 590 -6.01 10.95 -33.92
CA THR A 590 -6.10 10.85 -35.37
C THR A 590 -5.88 9.42 -35.86
N ILE A 591 -4.88 8.72 -35.30
CA ILE A 591 -4.58 7.33 -35.66
C ILE A 591 -5.66 6.37 -35.14
N SER A 592 -6.32 6.69 -34.02
CA SER A 592 -7.37 5.85 -33.42
C SER A 592 -8.79 6.12 -33.91
N GLN A 593 -8.99 7.18 -34.69
CA GLN A 593 -10.30 7.56 -35.20
C GLN A 593 -10.88 6.48 -36.12
N LYS A 594 -12.19 6.23 -35.99
CA LYS A 594 -12.92 5.36 -36.90
C LYS A 594 -12.77 5.84 -38.35
N GLY A 595 -12.39 4.94 -39.25
CA GLY A 595 -12.10 5.22 -40.66
C GLY A 595 -10.65 5.62 -40.94
N ALA A 596 -9.80 5.78 -39.92
CA ALA A 596 -8.37 6.05 -40.12
C ALA A 596 -7.68 4.86 -40.82
N PRO A 597 -6.70 5.10 -41.71
CA PRO A 597 -5.94 4.02 -42.34
C PRO A 597 -5.25 3.13 -41.30
N PHE A 598 -5.38 1.82 -41.46
CA PHE A 598 -4.61 0.84 -40.69
C PHE A 598 -3.60 0.16 -41.63
N SER A 599 -2.32 0.30 -41.32
CA SER A 599 -1.23 -0.36 -42.03
C SER A 599 -1.43 -1.87 -42.05
N ASP A 600 -1.19 -2.46 -43.21
CA ASP A 600 -1.16 -3.91 -43.34
C ASP A 600 -0.02 -4.48 -42.48
N LEU A 601 -0.26 -5.64 -41.87
CA LEU A 601 0.71 -6.29 -40.97
C LEU A 601 1.25 -7.54 -41.63
N ASP A 602 2.58 -7.67 -41.65
CA ASP A 602 3.27 -8.90 -42.00
C ASP A 602 3.31 -9.81 -40.77
N LEU A 603 2.60 -10.92 -40.85
CA LEU A 603 2.35 -11.87 -39.78
C LEU A 603 2.94 -13.23 -40.12
N VAL A 604 3.30 -14.01 -39.11
CA VAL A 604 3.73 -15.39 -39.29
C VAL A 604 2.85 -16.31 -38.46
N ASP A 605 2.32 -17.38 -39.06
CA ASP A 605 1.53 -18.37 -38.32
C ASP A 605 2.42 -19.32 -37.49
N HIS A 606 1.78 -20.18 -36.68
CA HIS A 606 2.46 -21.18 -35.87
C HIS A 606 3.18 -22.29 -36.69
N LYS A 607 2.93 -22.38 -38.00
CA LYS A 607 3.59 -23.31 -38.93
C LYS A 607 4.76 -22.65 -39.67
N GLY A 608 4.99 -21.36 -39.47
CA GLY A 608 6.07 -20.60 -40.11
C GLY A 608 5.68 -19.96 -41.45
N ASN A 609 4.41 -20.01 -41.86
CA ASN A 609 3.94 -19.40 -43.10
C ASN A 609 3.75 -17.90 -42.91
N ALA A 610 4.17 -17.11 -43.90
CA ALA A 610 3.93 -15.67 -43.95
C ALA A 610 2.47 -15.37 -44.35
N PHE A 611 1.88 -14.38 -43.68
CA PHE A 611 0.53 -13.89 -43.90
C PHE A 611 0.53 -12.37 -43.88
N LYS A 612 -0.44 -11.78 -44.59
CA LYS A 612 -0.78 -10.36 -44.46
C LYS A 612 -2.15 -10.20 -43.83
N LEU A 613 -2.33 -9.20 -42.98
CA LEU A 613 -3.63 -8.90 -42.38
C LEU A 613 -4.69 -8.61 -43.46
N SER A 614 -4.29 -8.00 -44.57
CA SER A 614 -5.12 -7.76 -45.75
C SER A 614 -5.76 -9.00 -46.36
N LYS A 615 -5.31 -10.22 -46.02
CA LYS A 615 -6.01 -11.47 -46.36
C LYS A 615 -7.46 -11.49 -45.88
N TYR A 616 -7.78 -10.75 -44.82
CA TYR A 616 -9.11 -10.68 -44.22
C TYR A 616 -9.95 -9.48 -44.67
N ARG A 617 -9.52 -8.74 -45.70
CA ARG A 617 -10.34 -7.70 -46.33
C ARG A 617 -11.72 -8.25 -46.72
N GLY A 618 -12.74 -7.40 -46.61
CA GLY A 618 -14.14 -7.78 -46.76
C GLY A 618 -14.81 -8.31 -45.49
N LYS A 619 -14.08 -8.38 -44.36
CA LYS A 619 -14.62 -8.76 -43.05
C LYS A 619 -14.23 -7.76 -41.98
N TYR A 620 -15.04 -7.66 -40.94
CA TYR A 620 -14.62 -7.08 -39.67
C TYR A 620 -13.61 -8.02 -39.00
N VAL A 621 -12.41 -7.51 -38.71
CA VAL A 621 -11.34 -8.29 -38.09
C VAL A 621 -11.19 -7.88 -36.63
N ILE A 622 -11.46 -8.83 -35.74
CA ILE A 622 -11.35 -8.67 -34.29
C ILE A 622 -10.00 -9.24 -33.86
N ILE A 623 -9.12 -8.37 -33.38
CA ILE A 623 -7.71 -8.66 -33.11
C ILE A 623 -7.48 -8.63 -31.61
N ASP A 624 -6.93 -9.72 -31.08
CA ASP A 624 -6.37 -9.84 -29.74
C ASP A 624 -4.85 -9.67 -29.79
N LEU A 625 -4.34 -8.54 -29.28
CA LEU A 625 -2.91 -8.32 -29.10
C LEU A 625 -2.48 -8.80 -27.71
N TRP A 626 -1.59 -9.79 -27.67
CA TRP A 626 -1.19 -10.45 -26.43
C TRP A 626 0.28 -10.87 -26.44
N ALA A 627 0.78 -11.35 -25.31
CA ALA A 627 2.09 -11.97 -25.22
C ALA A 627 2.12 -13.03 -24.11
N THR A 628 3.06 -13.99 -24.20
CA THR A 628 3.14 -15.10 -23.23
C THR A 628 3.47 -14.64 -21.80
N TRP A 629 4.23 -13.55 -21.68
CA TRP A 629 4.62 -12.91 -20.42
C TRP A 629 3.53 -12.00 -19.83
N CYS A 630 2.44 -11.77 -20.56
CA CYS A 630 1.33 -10.95 -20.09
C CYS A 630 0.32 -11.80 -19.32
N GLY A 631 0.39 -11.77 -17.98
CA GLY A 631 -0.54 -12.48 -17.09
C GLY A 631 -2.02 -12.23 -17.41
N PRO A 632 -2.50 -10.97 -17.38
CA PRO A 632 -3.89 -10.63 -17.68
C PRO A 632 -4.33 -11.07 -19.09
N CYS A 633 -3.42 -11.05 -20.09
CA CYS A 633 -3.74 -11.52 -21.43
C CYS A 633 -4.09 -13.01 -21.46
N ARG A 634 -3.35 -13.82 -20.69
CA ARG A 634 -3.62 -15.26 -20.59
C ARG A 634 -4.92 -15.57 -19.86
N GLU A 635 -5.31 -14.73 -18.90
CA GLU A 635 -6.55 -14.87 -18.14
C GLU A 635 -7.78 -14.53 -19.00
N ILE A 636 -7.71 -13.50 -19.84
CA ILE A 636 -8.83 -13.07 -20.68
C ILE A 636 -8.99 -13.89 -21.98
N ARG A 637 -7.90 -14.48 -22.50
CA ARG A 637 -7.88 -15.21 -23.77
C ARG A 637 -8.94 -16.34 -23.89
N PRO A 638 -9.22 -17.17 -22.86
CA PRO A 638 -10.31 -18.15 -22.93
C PRO A 638 -11.69 -17.52 -23.19
N ILE A 639 -11.92 -16.31 -22.69
CA ILE A 639 -13.16 -15.55 -22.95
C ILE A 639 -13.19 -15.10 -24.40
N PHE A 640 -12.06 -14.59 -24.93
CA PHE A 640 -11.94 -14.25 -26.36
C PHE A 640 -12.21 -15.45 -27.28
N ASP A 641 -11.65 -16.61 -26.97
CA ASP A 641 -11.93 -17.86 -27.69
C ASP A 641 -13.42 -18.24 -27.65
N THR A 642 -14.07 -18.03 -26.50
CA THR A 642 -15.52 -18.25 -26.34
C THR A 642 -16.33 -17.31 -27.22
N ARG A 643 -15.97 -16.03 -27.28
CA ARG A 643 -16.60 -15.05 -28.19
C ARG A 643 -16.39 -15.43 -29.66
N SER A 644 -15.18 -15.89 -30.02
CA SER A 644 -14.93 -16.38 -31.37
C SER A 644 -15.78 -17.59 -31.73
N ASN A 645 -16.07 -18.51 -30.80
CA ASN A 645 -16.97 -19.64 -31.07
C ASN A 645 -18.41 -19.15 -31.28
N GLN A 646 -18.84 -18.13 -30.53
CA GLN A 646 -20.18 -17.56 -30.61
C GLN A 646 -20.41 -16.75 -31.90
N TYR A 647 -19.41 -16.00 -32.38
CA TYR A 647 -19.58 -15.05 -33.50
C TYR A 647 -18.78 -15.39 -34.75
N GLY A 648 -17.78 -16.26 -34.66
CA GLY A 648 -16.88 -16.57 -35.79
C GLY A 648 -17.53 -17.36 -36.93
N HIS A 649 -18.79 -17.77 -36.80
CA HIS A 649 -19.55 -18.42 -37.86
C HIS A 649 -20.24 -17.42 -38.81
N TYR A 650 -20.31 -16.14 -38.46
CA TYR A 650 -20.80 -15.09 -39.34
C TYR A 650 -19.75 -14.79 -40.42
N SER A 651 -20.16 -14.83 -41.70
CA SER A 651 -19.24 -14.76 -42.85
C SER A 651 -18.45 -13.45 -42.91
N ASN A 652 -18.99 -12.37 -42.35
CA ASN A 652 -18.46 -11.01 -42.32
C ASN A 652 -17.57 -10.71 -41.10
N ILE A 653 -17.37 -11.66 -40.17
CA ILE A 653 -16.54 -11.47 -38.95
C ILE A 653 -15.37 -12.46 -38.95
N GLN A 654 -14.19 -11.99 -38.52
CA GLN A 654 -13.01 -12.83 -38.32
C GLN A 654 -12.31 -12.47 -37.01
N PHE A 655 -12.10 -13.47 -36.16
CA PHE A 655 -11.25 -13.34 -34.96
C PHE A 655 -9.82 -13.79 -35.26
N ILE A 656 -8.82 -13.06 -34.76
CA ILE A 656 -7.40 -13.45 -34.79
C ILE A 656 -6.71 -13.03 -33.49
N SER A 657 -5.67 -13.78 -33.09
CA SER A 657 -4.76 -13.35 -32.02
C SER A 657 -3.37 -13.11 -32.59
N ILE A 658 -2.74 -12.00 -32.23
CA ILE A 658 -1.39 -11.62 -32.64
C ILE A 658 -0.51 -11.54 -31.39
N SER A 659 0.49 -12.41 -31.32
CA SER A 659 1.52 -12.38 -30.30
C SER A 659 2.53 -11.27 -30.58
N LEU A 660 2.82 -10.52 -29.54
CA LEU A 660 3.83 -9.46 -29.45
C LEU A 660 5.09 -9.92 -28.72
N ASP A 661 5.26 -11.24 -28.51
CA ASP A 661 6.46 -11.79 -27.89
C ASP A 661 7.70 -11.44 -28.72
N GLU A 662 8.77 -10.93 -28.10
CA GLU A 662 10.03 -10.71 -28.81
C GLU A 662 10.65 -12.02 -29.28
N ASP A 663 10.54 -13.08 -28.47
CA ASP A 663 11.00 -14.43 -28.79
C ASP A 663 9.84 -15.31 -29.26
N LYS A 664 9.75 -15.50 -30.57
CA LYS A 664 8.78 -16.38 -31.24
C LYS A 664 8.73 -17.80 -30.63
N THR A 665 9.85 -18.30 -30.12
CA THR A 665 9.96 -19.65 -29.56
C THR A 665 9.11 -19.80 -28.30
N LYS A 666 9.03 -18.77 -27.47
CA LYS A 666 8.18 -18.75 -26.26
C LYS A 666 6.70 -18.86 -26.62
N TRP A 667 6.27 -18.08 -27.60
CA TRP A 667 4.91 -18.14 -28.15
C TRP A 667 4.58 -19.53 -28.70
N LEU A 668 5.46 -20.11 -29.53
CA LEU A 668 5.25 -21.46 -30.07
C LEU A 668 5.16 -22.52 -28.97
N ASN A 669 6.00 -22.45 -27.95
CA ASN A 669 5.96 -23.39 -26.83
C ASN A 669 4.69 -23.24 -25.99
N TYR A 670 4.22 -22.02 -25.78
CA TYR A 670 2.94 -21.77 -25.11
C TYR A 670 1.76 -22.36 -25.89
N LEU A 671 1.72 -22.20 -27.21
CA LEU A 671 0.64 -22.75 -28.04
C LEU A 671 0.57 -24.29 -28.02
N LYS A 672 1.67 -24.99 -27.76
CA LYS A 672 1.68 -26.46 -27.59
C LYS A 672 0.91 -26.90 -26.35
N THR A 673 0.94 -26.12 -25.28
CA THR A 673 0.30 -26.47 -24.00
C THR A 673 -1.11 -25.88 -23.87
N LYS A 674 -1.40 -24.78 -24.57
CA LYS A 674 -2.68 -24.06 -24.55
C LYS A 674 -3.18 -23.78 -25.98
N PRO A 675 -3.70 -24.79 -26.69
CA PRO A 675 -4.21 -24.63 -28.05
C PRO A 675 -5.45 -23.73 -28.07
N SER A 676 -5.64 -23.00 -29.18
CA SER A 676 -6.83 -22.20 -29.46
C SER A 676 -7.31 -22.49 -30.88
N LYS A 677 -8.63 -22.38 -31.09
CA LYS A 677 -9.24 -22.46 -32.43
C LYS A 677 -9.16 -21.14 -33.19
N VAL A 678 -8.92 -20.04 -32.49
CA VAL A 678 -8.69 -18.73 -33.11
C VAL A 678 -7.35 -18.75 -33.83
N PRO A 679 -7.27 -18.33 -35.11
CA PRO A 679 -6.01 -18.21 -35.83
C PRO A 679 -4.96 -17.41 -35.04
N GLN A 680 -3.79 -18.02 -34.84
CA GLN A 680 -2.69 -17.45 -34.06
C GLN A 680 -1.57 -16.98 -34.99
N TYR A 681 -1.16 -15.73 -34.79
CA TYR A 681 -0.10 -15.07 -35.54
C TYR A 681 0.96 -14.50 -34.61
N TRP A 682 2.16 -14.28 -35.14
CA TRP A 682 3.25 -13.59 -34.49
C TRP A 682 3.70 -12.40 -35.33
N LEU A 683 3.94 -11.27 -34.67
CA LEU A 683 4.41 -10.03 -35.28
C LEU A 683 5.88 -9.79 -34.91
N ALA A 684 6.75 -9.85 -35.91
CA ALA A 684 8.20 -9.80 -35.69
C ALA A 684 8.71 -8.46 -35.12
N ASP A 685 8.10 -7.34 -35.51
CA ASP A 685 8.46 -5.99 -35.05
C ASP A 685 7.32 -5.36 -34.23
N ALA A 686 6.95 -6.06 -33.15
CA ALA A 686 5.88 -5.65 -32.25
C ALA A 686 6.13 -4.26 -31.63
N ALA A 687 7.39 -3.94 -31.29
CA ALA A 687 7.76 -2.67 -30.67
C ALA A 687 7.49 -1.48 -31.58
N ARG A 688 7.86 -1.57 -32.87
CA ARG A 688 7.57 -0.52 -33.85
C ARG A 688 6.07 -0.37 -34.08
N PHE A 689 5.34 -1.49 -34.17
CA PHE A 689 3.88 -1.47 -34.31
C PHE A 689 3.21 -0.77 -33.12
N MET A 690 3.54 -1.17 -31.90
CA MET A 690 3.02 -0.54 -30.68
C MET A 690 3.32 0.96 -30.65
N ASN A 691 4.55 1.37 -31.00
CA ASN A 691 4.91 2.79 -31.03
C ASN A 691 4.15 3.57 -32.11
N SER A 692 3.94 2.96 -33.28
CA SER A 692 3.22 3.60 -34.40
C SER A 692 1.74 3.85 -34.06
N TYR A 693 1.11 2.92 -33.35
CA TYR A 693 -0.29 3.03 -32.91
C TYR A 693 -0.46 3.55 -31.48
N LYS A 694 0.63 4.02 -30.84
CA LYS A 694 0.65 4.53 -29.46
C LYS A 694 0.01 3.56 -28.45
N ILE A 695 0.21 2.25 -28.65
CA ILE A 695 -0.25 1.19 -27.75
C ILE A 695 0.79 1.06 -26.64
N GLN A 696 0.39 1.43 -25.42
CA GLN A 696 1.28 1.48 -24.26
C GLN A 696 1.29 0.18 -23.43
N SER A 697 0.22 -0.62 -23.53
CA SER A 697 0.05 -1.84 -22.74
C SER A 697 -0.82 -2.87 -23.46
N ILE A 698 -0.68 -4.12 -23.04
CA ILE A 698 -1.56 -5.25 -23.38
C ILE A 698 -2.16 -5.83 -22.08
N PRO A 699 -3.35 -6.48 -22.10
CA PRO A 699 -4.15 -6.88 -23.27
C PRO A 699 -4.69 -5.71 -24.08
N ARG A 700 -4.77 -5.87 -25.40
CA ARG A 700 -5.34 -4.84 -26.27
C ARG A 700 -6.16 -5.46 -27.38
N PHE A 701 -7.41 -5.04 -27.51
CA PHE A 701 -8.33 -5.51 -28.53
C PHE A 701 -8.56 -4.42 -29.58
N ILE A 702 -8.50 -4.80 -30.86
CA ILE A 702 -8.68 -3.90 -32.00
C ILE A 702 -9.75 -4.48 -32.92
N ILE A 703 -10.57 -3.61 -33.49
CA ILE A 703 -11.52 -3.95 -34.56
C ILE A 703 -11.15 -3.15 -35.80
N ILE A 704 -11.00 -3.86 -36.91
CA ILE A 704 -10.71 -3.33 -38.24
C ILE A 704 -11.92 -3.60 -39.13
N ASP A 705 -12.32 -2.63 -39.96
CA ASP A 705 -13.48 -2.74 -40.85
C ASP A 705 -13.19 -3.55 -42.14
N PRO A 706 -14.19 -3.85 -43.00
CA PRO A 706 -14.00 -4.60 -44.24
C PRO A 706 -13.02 -3.95 -45.24
N GLU A 707 -12.96 -2.62 -45.29
CA GLU A 707 -11.98 -1.85 -46.06
C GLU A 707 -10.57 -1.88 -45.42
N GLY A 708 -10.53 -2.47 -44.23
CA GLY A 708 -9.54 -2.45 -43.17
C GLY A 708 -8.82 -1.15 -42.93
N LYS A 709 -9.67 -0.19 -42.62
CA LYS A 709 -9.43 0.97 -41.77
C LYS A 709 -9.79 0.61 -40.33
N VAL A 710 -9.44 1.51 -39.42
CA VAL A 710 -9.79 1.39 -38.00
C VAL A 710 -11.30 1.45 -37.83
N PHE A 711 -11.90 0.43 -37.22
CA PHE A 711 -13.26 0.54 -36.67
C PHE A 711 -13.19 1.00 -35.21
N ASN A 712 -12.32 0.37 -34.43
CA ASN A 712 -12.02 0.72 -33.05
C ASN A 712 -10.61 0.24 -32.66
N LEU A 713 -9.66 1.14 -32.43
CA LEU A 713 -8.31 0.77 -31.98
C LEU A 713 -8.23 0.42 -30.49
N ASN A 714 -9.24 0.72 -29.69
CA ASN A 714 -9.30 0.44 -28.25
C ASN A 714 -10.66 -0.19 -27.91
N SER A 715 -10.90 -1.37 -28.46
CA SER A 715 -12.13 -2.12 -28.23
C SER A 715 -12.23 -2.50 -26.74
N PRO A 716 -13.45 -2.54 -26.17
CA PRO A 716 -13.66 -3.09 -24.83
C PRO A 716 -13.16 -4.53 -24.68
N PHE A 717 -12.96 -4.98 -23.45
CA PHE A 717 -12.49 -6.33 -23.19
C PHE A 717 -13.58 -7.38 -23.52
N PRO A 718 -13.20 -8.62 -23.91
CA PRO A 718 -14.16 -9.66 -24.31
C PRO A 718 -15.16 -10.12 -23.24
N ASP A 719 -14.88 -9.82 -21.98
CA ASP A 719 -15.74 -10.07 -20.82
C ASP A 719 -16.71 -8.92 -20.52
N GLU A 720 -16.56 -7.76 -21.15
CA GLU A 720 -17.47 -6.63 -21.00
C GLU A 720 -18.70 -6.73 -21.93
N ASP A 721 -19.85 -6.23 -21.46
CA ASP A 721 -21.12 -6.27 -22.21
C ASP A 721 -21.08 -5.41 -23.49
N ASN A 722 -20.43 -4.25 -23.43
CA ASN A 722 -20.23 -3.34 -24.56
C ASN A 722 -19.46 -4.00 -25.74
N PHE A 723 -18.57 -4.98 -25.48
CA PHE A 723 -17.91 -5.76 -26.51
C PHE A 723 -18.91 -6.64 -27.27
N VAL A 724 -19.81 -7.30 -26.51
CA VAL A 724 -20.88 -8.13 -27.07
C VAL A 724 -21.84 -7.27 -27.90
N GLU A 725 -22.22 -6.09 -27.40
CA GLU A 725 -23.07 -5.15 -28.14
C GLU A 725 -22.47 -4.73 -29.48
N ILE A 726 -21.14 -4.52 -29.52
CA ILE A 726 -20.44 -4.20 -30.77
C ILE A 726 -20.56 -5.39 -31.73
N LEU A 727 -20.24 -6.61 -31.29
CA LEU A 727 -20.33 -7.81 -32.14
C LEU A 727 -21.76 -8.06 -32.64
N ASP A 728 -22.77 -7.82 -31.80
CA ASP A 728 -24.18 -7.91 -32.15
C ASP A 728 -24.63 -6.88 -33.19
N LYS A 729 -23.97 -5.73 -33.25
CA LYS A 729 -24.14 -4.76 -34.34
C LYS A 729 -23.42 -5.24 -35.59
N LEU A 730 -22.18 -5.70 -35.46
CA LEU A 730 -21.35 -6.15 -36.59
C LEU A 730 -21.98 -7.33 -37.34
N LYS A 731 -22.60 -8.30 -36.66
CA LYS A 731 -23.25 -9.45 -37.30
C LYS A 731 -24.44 -9.09 -38.21
N LYS A 732 -24.98 -7.86 -38.09
CA LYS A 732 -26.12 -7.38 -38.89
C LYS A 732 -25.72 -6.73 -40.21
N TYR A 733 -24.45 -6.35 -40.35
CA TYR A 733 -23.86 -5.81 -41.59
C TYR A 733 -23.38 -6.96 -42.48
#